data_AF-A0A7Z9AY19-F1
#
_entry.id   AF-A0A7Z9AY19-F1
#
_cell.length_a   1.000
_cell.length_b   1.000
_cell.length_c   1.000
_cell.angle_alpha   90.00
_cell.angle_beta   90.00
_cell.angle_gamma   90.00
#
_symmetry.space_group_name_H-M   'P 1'
#
loop_
_entity.id
_entity.type
_entity.pdbx_description
1 polymer ?
#
loop_
_entity_poly.entity_id
_entity_poly.type
_entity_poly.pdbx_seq_one_letter_code
_entity_poly.pdbx_strand_id
1 'polypeptide(L)'
;MDNYELLEYNLAEFMTSDMQEEFLQFFHFQNINEFKEQYVHSKKLLKDQNEEMLNELKEWRQVDSIEKFSQQVTIKLTEQYFMKYPNLIKYKNVSNNINENLCKDIHEILLRTIVYDFNLLKSQLQKLSVKSYIRNYLSNEKYVTGLFQRFPVLFNLIDKKIKETICYISEVIQHVEYDSKEINELFSIQLDQEIGVEFSSGDPHLSGKFPLVITGKKNKIIYKPRSNYNDLLFGECVALFNKNNFNKQLAQIKLLNRKTYSWSEFVVSDPCQSEEEVQDFYYKMGAIIAILFYLNASDIHLENLIASGGSPMLIDLECLFNNLDRMEALSVNDKIHEFLTNSVLNSGIVPMYNEFFKDDISALGSHENLFQRFSVPQLIVSEDDLEIKFTENSDEFKYSYSNVPMYHGQNYRFLDYKQQIYQGFTETFHLFLDKKSELIDIVERYKNDITIRHLIKPTATYSKIATLSYHPRFLTAPFDRLLFVYSQMARFGSTPFLTYEIEDILEGDIPYVFSKLNSNTLNISKKMTFTNNSRIDFLTLWKKKIHSLSEKDLNYQLNILQKSFGDKNITLEDLFIIGEKNDEIKTLESYIHSKRIVHNKQVTWLHTGYEDLTKDKDFKIRLKLQPMNNSLYNGKIGVAITYYYLWKTKNDFDYKNRFLLILNDLLDHFDLSNQKNYDIGVFSGLGGYIYLFNLIAPSLRTSKLIAIEQDILQYLGQKIKKDKILDIMSGTAGLLLLFCNIYKKSPNKELKKLIGLCVENLLNNLIESEGKGSYWESSVEKKLILGFSHGTSGILYALAIYEELFSVTKIKETIGAVTLFENQHRKNGVWFDTRGEKWIEQNTFYCNGLVGMLTHRYLMEGESPEELLYFARLKEELNKERVDSCLCHGFLGNMWLYRHFFIHHNIKSYAFLLDDWNAYLDKRTINESCLEDEFLDVGLMTGLSGVILGLLALENPNIPNILLFDL
;
A
#
# COMPACT_ATOMS: atom_id res chain seq x y z
N MET A 1 -22.02 44.37 -8.04
CA MET A 1 -21.53 43.36 -7.07
C MET A 1 -22.40 42.10 -7.07
N ASP A 2 -23.43 41.98 -7.93
CA ASP A 2 -24.38 40.85 -7.92
C ASP A 2 -24.01 39.65 -8.84
N ASN A 3 -22.97 39.73 -9.67
CA ASN A 3 -22.56 38.62 -10.52
C ASN A 3 -21.51 37.70 -9.85
N TYR A 4 -21.90 37.10 -8.72
CA TYR A 4 -21.35 35.79 -8.31
C TYR A 4 -22.30 34.71 -8.88
N GLU A 5 -22.40 34.59 -10.20
CA GLU A 5 -23.05 33.43 -10.83
C GLU A 5 -22.12 32.22 -10.68
N LEU A 6 -22.10 31.64 -9.48
CA LEU A 6 -21.59 30.29 -9.29
C LEU A 6 -22.56 29.34 -9.99
N LEU A 7 -22.02 28.62 -10.98
CA LEU A 7 -22.68 27.58 -11.80
C LEU A 7 -23.93 27.02 -11.12
N GLU A 8 -25.09 27.36 -11.67
CA GLU A 8 -26.35 26.75 -11.27
C GLU A 8 -26.26 25.25 -11.49
N TYR A 9 -26.57 24.51 -10.42
CA TYR A 9 -27.06 23.14 -10.41
C TYR A 9 -26.77 22.30 -11.66
N ASN A 10 -25.68 21.53 -11.64
CA ASN A 10 -25.52 20.46 -12.61
C ASN A 10 -24.96 19.21 -11.94
N LEU A 11 -25.84 18.33 -11.44
CA LEU A 11 -25.43 17.03 -10.91
C LEU A 11 -24.58 16.24 -11.92
N ALA A 12 -24.76 16.46 -13.23
CA ALA A 12 -23.98 15.81 -14.28
C ALA A 12 -22.54 16.32 -14.38
N GLU A 13 -22.18 17.45 -13.77
CA GLU A 13 -20.79 17.88 -13.64
C GLU A 13 -20.00 17.06 -12.61
N PHE A 14 -20.70 16.46 -11.64
CA PHE A 14 -20.06 15.82 -10.48
C PHE A 14 -20.27 14.31 -10.42
N MET A 15 -21.36 13.80 -11.01
CA MET A 15 -21.81 12.43 -10.84
C MET A 15 -22.33 11.87 -12.16
N THR A 16 -22.04 10.59 -12.42
CA THR A 16 -22.65 9.84 -13.51
C THR A 16 -24.17 9.72 -13.29
N SER A 17 -24.92 9.39 -14.34
CA SER A 17 -26.37 9.17 -14.22
C SER A 17 -26.71 8.13 -13.14
N ASP A 18 -25.93 7.05 -13.05
CA ASP A 18 -26.10 6.01 -12.03
C ASP A 18 -25.86 6.56 -10.61
N MET A 19 -24.78 7.34 -10.41
CA MET A 19 -24.49 7.97 -9.12
C MET A 19 -25.56 9.01 -8.72
N GLN A 20 -26.23 9.63 -9.68
CA GLN A 20 -27.33 10.57 -9.39
C GLN A 20 -28.56 9.84 -8.86
N GLU A 21 -28.91 8.71 -9.48
CA GLU A 21 -30.00 7.86 -8.98
C GLU A 21 -29.66 7.31 -7.59
N GLU A 22 -28.43 6.82 -7.39
CA GLU A 22 -27.95 6.38 -6.09
C GLU A 22 -28.00 7.51 -5.04
N PHE A 23 -27.55 8.72 -5.37
CA PHE A 23 -27.58 9.86 -4.47
C PHE A 23 -29.01 10.22 -4.05
N LEU A 24 -29.94 10.31 -5.00
CA LEU A 24 -31.34 10.64 -4.72
C LEU A 24 -31.98 9.55 -3.85
N GLN A 25 -31.73 8.28 -4.16
CA GLN A 25 -32.20 7.16 -3.33
C GLN A 25 -31.60 7.18 -1.94
N PHE A 26 -30.30 7.44 -1.84
CA PHE A 26 -29.53 7.46 -0.59
C PHE A 26 -30.02 8.54 0.37
N PHE A 27 -30.36 9.72 -0.13
CA PHE A 27 -30.93 10.82 0.66
C PHE A 27 -32.46 10.86 0.66
N HIS A 28 -33.12 9.81 0.14
CA HIS A 28 -34.58 9.68 0.08
C HIS A 28 -35.31 10.82 -0.64
N PHE A 29 -34.69 11.44 -1.64
CA PHE A 29 -35.35 12.38 -2.54
C PHE A 29 -36.13 11.62 -3.62
N GLN A 30 -37.40 11.98 -3.82
CA GLN A 30 -38.25 11.36 -4.85
C GLN A 30 -37.79 11.68 -6.26
N ASN A 31 -37.23 12.86 -6.47
CA ASN A 31 -36.70 13.30 -7.76
C ASN A 31 -35.79 14.54 -7.61
N ILE A 32 -35.18 14.94 -8.72
CA ILE A 32 -34.26 16.07 -8.80
C ILE A 32 -34.90 17.42 -8.44
N ASN A 33 -36.22 17.59 -8.60
CA ASN A 33 -36.91 18.84 -8.27
C ASN A 33 -37.08 19.01 -6.76
N GLU A 34 -37.41 17.93 -6.04
CA GLU A 34 -37.47 17.95 -4.57
C GLU A 34 -36.12 18.35 -3.96
N PHE A 35 -35.03 17.78 -4.48
CA PHE A 35 -33.69 18.19 -4.06
C PHE A 35 -33.41 19.68 -4.35
N LYS A 36 -33.82 20.20 -5.51
CA LYS A 36 -33.68 21.64 -5.84
C LYS A 36 -34.44 22.54 -4.87
N GLU A 37 -35.64 22.16 -4.48
CA GLU A 37 -36.43 22.92 -3.50
C GLU A 37 -35.75 22.94 -2.13
N GLN A 38 -35.28 21.78 -1.65
CA GLN A 38 -34.54 21.66 -0.40
C GLN A 38 -33.20 22.42 -0.44
N TYR A 39 -32.53 22.41 -1.59
CA TYR A 39 -31.32 23.19 -1.83
C TYR A 39 -31.57 24.69 -1.61
N VAL A 40 -32.57 25.26 -2.28
CA VAL A 40 -32.91 26.69 -2.17
C VAL A 40 -33.34 27.03 -0.74
N HIS A 41 -34.13 26.16 -0.11
CA HIS A 41 -34.57 26.34 1.27
C HIS A 41 -33.39 26.38 2.25
N SER A 42 -32.46 25.41 2.17
CA SER A 42 -31.30 25.34 3.06
C SER A 42 -30.38 26.56 2.94
N LYS A 43 -30.19 27.07 1.71
CA LYS A 43 -29.37 28.25 1.44
C LYS A 43 -29.97 29.50 2.10
N LYS A 44 -31.30 29.63 2.07
CA LYS A 44 -32.00 30.73 2.73
C LYS A 44 -31.93 30.60 4.25
N LEU A 45 -32.25 29.41 4.78
CA LEU A 45 -32.24 29.15 6.22
C LEU A 45 -30.88 29.45 6.85
N LEU A 46 -29.78 29.00 6.23
CA LEU A 46 -28.44 29.23 6.77
C LEU A 46 -28.05 30.72 6.72
N LYS A 47 -28.46 31.45 5.67
CA LYS A 47 -28.25 32.90 5.61
C LYS A 47 -28.97 33.60 6.76
N ASP A 48 -30.25 33.28 6.97
CA ASP A 48 -31.07 33.86 8.03
C ASP A 48 -30.48 33.55 9.43
N GLN A 49 -29.96 32.33 9.64
CA GLN A 49 -29.28 31.93 10.89
C GLN A 49 -27.99 32.72 11.15
N ASN A 50 -27.22 33.02 10.11
CA ASN A 50 -25.95 33.73 10.24
C ASN A 50 -26.12 35.24 10.44
N GLU A 51 -27.25 35.84 10.03
CA GLU A 51 -27.44 37.31 10.08
C GLU A 51 -27.29 37.89 11.48
N GLU A 52 -27.82 37.23 12.51
CA GLU A 52 -27.71 37.69 13.89
C GLU A 52 -26.23 37.69 14.33
N MET A 53 -25.51 36.60 14.05
CA MET A 53 -24.12 36.41 14.45
C MET A 53 -23.13 37.29 13.69
N LEU A 54 -23.44 37.64 12.44
CA LEU A 54 -22.61 38.55 11.65
C LEU A 54 -22.60 39.97 12.22
N ASN A 55 -23.57 40.34 13.07
CA ASN A 55 -23.54 41.60 13.81
C ASN A 55 -22.41 41.67 14.86
N GLU A 56 -21.86 40.53 15.27
CA GLU A 56 -20.73 40.46 16.22
C GLU A 56 -19.41 40.88 15.56
N LEU A 57 -19.34 40.92 14.22
CA LEU A 57 -18.17 41.39 13.48
C LEU A 57 -18.08 42.94 13.41
N LYS A 58 -18.81 43.66 14.26
CA LYS A 58 -18.74 45.14 14.35
C LYS A 58 -17.41 45.62 14.94
N GLU A 59 -17.06 46.87 14.64
CA GLU A 59 -15.85 47.55 15.12
C GLU A 59 -14.56 46.96 14.52
N TRP A 60 -14.55 46.83 13.19
CA TRP A 60 -13.42 46.29 12.43
C TRP A 60 -12.21 47.22 12.43
N ARG A 61 -11.03 46.69 12.77
CA ARG A 61 -9.74 47.40 12.70
C ARG A 61 -9.05 47.18 11.36
N GLN A 62 -8.07 48.04 11.07
CA GLN A 62 -7.23 47.92 9.88
C GLN A 62 -6.23 46.76 10.03
N VAL A 63 -6.12 45.94 8.99
CA VAL A 63 -5.17 44.83 8.88
C VAL A 63 -4.19 45.04 7.72
N ASP A 64 -3.00 44.46 7.80
CA ASP A 64 -1.93 44.58 6.81
C ASP A 64 -1.44 43.23 6.24
N SER A 65 -1.95 42.10 6.77
CA SER A 65 -1.70 40.75 6.26
C SER A 65 -2.96 39.87 6.37
N ILE A 66 -2.97 38.75 5.64
CA ILE A 66 -4.08 37.77 5.69
C ILE A 66 -4.11 37.07 7.06
N GLU A 67 -2.95 36.81 7.66
CA GLU A 67 -2.81 36.23 9.00
C GLU A 67 -3.45 37.15 10.06
N LYS A 68 -3.20 38.46 10.00
CA LYS A 68 -3.86 39.41 10.91
C LYS A 68 -5.36 39.52 10.68
N PHE A 69 -5.82 39.38 9.43
CA PHE A 69 -7.24 39.28 9.14
C PHE A 69 -7.85 38.04 9.82
N SER A 70 -7.24 36.86 9.64
CA SER A 70 -7.67 35.62 10.32
C SER A 70 -7.67 35.78 11.83
N GLN A 71 -6.62 36.37 12.41
CA GLN A 71 -6.53 36.63 13.85
C GLN A 71 -7.67 37.53 14.35
N GLN A 72 -7.99 38.60 13.61
CA GLN A 72 -9.07 39.50 13.98
C GLN A 72 -10.44 38.82 13.90
N VAL A 73 -10.70 38.00 12.86
CA VAL A 73 -11.91 37.17 12.75
C VAL A 73 -12.02 36.24 13.96
N THR A 74 -10.93 35.53 14.31
CA THR A 74 -10.89 34.62 15.45
C THR A 74 -11.23 35.34 16.76
N ILE A 75 -10.53 36.44 17.08
CA ILE A 75 -10.74 37.17 18.33
C ILE A 75 -12.18 37.67 18.47
N LYS A 76 -12.73 38.28 17.41
CA LYS A 76 -14.11 38.81 17.44
C LYS A 76 -15.14 37.72 17.68
N LEU A 77 -14.97 36.56 17.04
CA LEU A 77 -15.90 35.44 17.21
C LEU A 77 -15.71 34.67 18.51
N THR A 78 -14.51 34.63 19.09
CA THR A 78 -14.27 33.94 20.37
C THR A 78 -14.77 34.74 21.58
N GLU A 79 -14.79 36.08 21.52
CA GLU A 79 -15.23 36.97 22.61
C GLU A 79 -16.60 36.58 23.19
N GLN A 80 -17.60 36.37 22.34
CA GLN A 80 -18.95 35.97 22.76
C GLN A 80 -19.00 34.61 23.48
N TYR A 81 -18.11 33.69 23.12
CA TYR A 81 -18.05 32.36 23.72
C TYR A 81 -17.29 32.41 25.04
N PHE A 82 -16.20 33.18 25.15
CA PHE A 82 -15.53 33.36 26.43
C PHE A 82 -16.43 33.96 27.51
N MET A 83 -17.35 34.86 27.13
CA MET A 83 -18.37 35.37 28.07
C MET A 83 -19.30 34.27 28.62
N LYS A 84 -19.56 33.22 27.84
CA LYS A 84 -20.38 32.06 28.26
C LYS A 84 -19.60 31.06 29.13
N TYR A 85 -18.26 31.06 29.06
CA TYR A 85 -17.38 30.13 29.77
C TYR A 85 -16.32 30.87 30.61
N PRO A 86 -16.71 31.53 31.71
CA PRO A 86 -15.81 32.40 32.49
C PRO A 86 -14.65 31.65 33.16
N ASN A 87 -14.76 30.33 33.36
CA ASN A 87 -13.68 29.47 33.85
C ASN A 87 -12.45 29.47 32.94
N LEU A 88 -12.60 29.76 31.65
CA LEU A 88 -11.47 29.85 30.72
C LEU A 88 -10.70 31.16 30.85
N ILE A 89 -11.39 32.24 31.25
CA ILE A 89 -10.79 33.57 31.45
C ILE A 89 -9.96 33.60 32.74
N LYS A 90 -10.31 32.75 33.72
CA LYS A 90 -9.56 32.58 34.97
C LYS A 90 -8.08 32.28 34.73
N TYR A 91 -7.75 31.54 33.67
CA TYR A 91 -6.39 31.18 33.30
C TYR A 91 -5.97 31.88 32.01
N LYS A 92 -5.19 32.96 32.15
CA LYS A 92 -4.78 33.81 31.01
C LYS A 92 -4.12 33.01 29.88
N ASN A 93 -3.24 32.06 30.23
CA ASN A 93 -2.54 31.22 29.25
C ASN A 93 -3.53 30.37 28.44
N VAL A 94 -4.54 29.77 29.06
CA VAL A 94 -5.58 28.98 28.37
C VAL A 94 -6.28 29.82 27.30
N SER A 95 -6.76 31.01 27.65
CA SER A 95 -7.46 31.88 26.67
C SER A 95 -6.56 32.31 25.50
N ASN A 96 -5.27 32.57 25.77
CA ASN A 96 -4.30 32.89 24.72
C ASN A 96 -4.04 31.68 23.82
N ASN A 97 -3.82 30.50 24.39
CA ASN A 97 -3.56 29.27 23.63
C ASN A 97 -4.76 28.87 22.77
N ILE A 98 -5.99 29.06 23.26
CA ILE A 98 -7.22 28.85 22.47
C ILE A 98 -7.21 29.76 21.24
N ASN A 99 -6.98 31.06 21.41
CA ASN A 99 -6.97 32.02 20.31
C ASN A 99 -5.84 31.73 19.31
N GLU A 100 -4.65 31.38 19.78
CA GLU A 100 -3.50 31.06 18.92
C GLU A 100 -3.76 29.83 18.05
N ASN A 101 -4.29 28.74 18.62
CA ASN A 101 -4.57 27.52 17.87
C ASN A 101 -5.78 27.69 16.94
N LEU A 102 -6.88 28.29 17.42
CA LEU A 102 -8.03 28.59 16.56
C LEU A 102 -7.67 29.51 15.41
N CYS A 103 -6.75 30.47 15.61
CA CYS A 103 -6.28 31.34 14.53
C CYS A 103 -5.64 30.55 13.39
N LYS A 104 -4.87 29.49 13.69
CA LYS A 104 -4.26 28.63 12.67
C LYS A 104 -5.32 27.85 11.89
N ASP A 105 -6.24 27.19 12.60
CA ASP A 105 -7.33 26.40 12.00
C ASP A 105 -8.23 27.28 11.13
N ILE A 106 -8.62 28.46 11.64
CA ILE A 106 -9.48 29.42 10.94
C ILE A 106 -8.75 30.02 9.74
N HIS A 107 -7.44 30.27 9.85
CA HIS A 107 -6.65 30.72 8.71
C HIS A 107 -6.69 29.71 7.57
N GLU A 108 -6.51 28.41 7.84
CA GLU A 108 -6.58 27.36 6.83
C GLU A 108 -7.97 27.29 6.15
N ILE A 109 -9.04 27.36 6.95
CA ILE A 109 -10.43 27.35 6.47
C ILE A 109 -10.73 28.59 5.60
N LEU A 110 -10.23 29.77 5.97
CA LEU A 110 -10.46 31.03 5.26
C LEU A 110 -9.66 31.16 3.97
N LEU A 111 -8.44 30.64 3.94
CA LEU A 111 -7.41 31.01 2.96
C LEU A 111 -7.88 30.84 1.51
N ARG A 112 -8.48 29.70 1.18
CA ARG A 112 -8.98 29.40 -0.17
C ARG A 112 -10.06 30.38 -0.63
N THR A 113 -10.93 30.80 0.30
CA THR A 113 -11.98 31.77 0.01
C THR A 113 -11.39 33.16 -0.20
N ILE A 114 -10.40 33.56 0.61
CA ILE A 114 -9.72 34.86 0.45
C ILE A 114 -9.01 34.94 -0.91
N VAL A 115 -8.32 33.88 -1.31
CA VAL A 115 -7.64 33.76 -2.60
C VAL A 115 -8.64 33.87 -3.75
N TYR A 116 -9.77 33.16 -3.66
CA TYR A 116 -10.82 33.22 -4.69
C TYR A 116 -11.46 34.61 -4.78
N ASP A 117 -11.80 35.22 -3.65
CA ASP A 117 -12.43 36.54 -3.57
C ASP A 117 -11.52 37.62 -4.16
N PHE A 118 -10.22 37.58 -3.86
CA PHE A 118 -9.22 38.46 -4.46
C PHE A 118 -9.19 38.33 -5.98
N ASN A 119 -9.08 37.10 -6.51
CA ASN A 119 -8.96 36.88 -7.95
C ASN A 119 -10.23 37.31 -8.70
N LEU A 120 -11.40 37.10 -8.10
CA LEU A 120 -12.65 37.59 -8.65
C LEU A 120 -12.71 39.12 -8.69
N LEU A 121 -12.35 39.81 -7.60
CA LEU A 121 -12.29 41.27 -7.59
C LEU A 121 -11.26 41.81 -8.58
N LYS A 122 -10.08 41.18 -8.68
CA LYS A 122 -9.03 41.56 -9.63
C LYS A 122 -9.55 41.47 -11.07
N SER A 123 -10.33 40.43 -11.40
CA SER A 123 -10.97 40.29 -12.72
C SER A 123 -11.97 41.40 -13.04
N GLN A 124 -12.62 41.97 -12.03
CA GLN A 124 -13.60 43.05 -12.17
C GLN A 124 -12.97 44.45 -12.18
N LEU A 125 -11.87 44.66 -11.45
CA LEU A 125 -11.27 45.97 -11.21
C LEU A 125 -10.02 46.26 -12.05
N GLN A 126 -9.47 45.28 -12.77
CA GLN A 126 -8.27 45.31 -13.64
C GLN A 126 -6.95 45.75 -12.96
N LYS A 127 -6.95 46.58 -11.92
CA LYS A 127 -5.78 47.02 -11.13
C LYS A 127 -6.07 46.91 -9.64
N LEU A 128 -5.87 45.72 -9.08
CA LEU A 128 -5.99 45.44 -7.64
C LEU A 128 -4.72 44.71 -7.18
N SER A 129 -3.92 45.35 -6.34
CA SER A 129 -2.77 44.70 -5.67
C SER A 129 -3.23 44.01 -4.40
N VAL A 130 -2.52 42.96 -3.96
CA VAL A 130 -2.83 42.21 -2.72
C VAL A 130 -2.87 43.13 -1.50
N LYS A 131 -1.93 44.08 -1.43
CA LYS A 131 -1.86 45.07 -0.35
C LYS A 131 -3.07 46.01 -0.32
N SER A 132 -3.55 46.43 -1.50
CA SER A 132 -4.75 47.26 -1.60
C SER A 132 -6.01 46.47 -1.25
N TYR A 133 -6.07 45.18 -1.62
CA TYR A 133 -7.15 44.28 -1.23
C TYR A 133 -7.25 44.14 0.29
N ILE A 134 -6.14 43.84 0.97
CA ILE A 134 -6.12 43.68 2.44
C ILE A 134 -6.54 44.99 3.14
N ARG A 135 -6.02 46.13 2.71
CA ARG A 135 -6.28 47.43 3.36
C ARG A 135 -7.65 48.02 3.07
N ASN A 136 -8.20 47.81 1.88
CA ASN A 136 -9.43 48.47 1.46
C ASN A 136 -10.67 47.56 1.60
N TYR A 137 -10.48 46.25 1.52
CA TYR A 137 -11.57 45.26 1.52
C TYR A 137 -11.56 44.42 2.79
N LEU A 138 -10.47 43.72 3.11
CA LEU A 138 -10.40 42.91 4.34
C LEU A 138 -10.36 43.75 5.63
N SER A 139 -10.14 45.05 5.52
CA SER A 139 -10.25 46.01 6.64
C SER A 139 -11.60 46.74 6.69
N ASN A 140 -12.54 46.44 5.77
CA ASN A 140 -13.83 47.11 5.70
C ASN A 140 -14.93 46.21 6.26
N GLU A 141 -15.53 46.62 7.38
CA GLU A 141 -16.57 45.86 8.07
C GLU A 141 -17.72 45.41 7.14
N LYS A 142 -18.29 46.33 6.36
CA LYS A 142 -19.39 46.01 5.44
C LYS A 142 -18.97 45.01 4.37
N TYR A 143 -17.73 45.09 3.90
CA TYR A 143 -17.21 44.15 2.92
C TYR A 143 -17.04 42.76 3.53
N VAL A 144 -16.48 42.66 4.73
CA VAL A 144 -16.27 41.40 5.45
C VAL A 144 -17.61 40.74 5.79
N THR A 145 -18.59 41.50 6.29
CA THR A 145 -19.96 41.00 6.47
C THR A 145 -20.53 40.48 5.14
N GLY A 146 -20.37 41.24 4.06
CA GLY A 146 -20.79 40.81 2.72
C GLY A 146 -20.07 39.55 2.23
N LEU A 147 -18.80 39.35 2.58
CA LEU A 147 -18.03 38.15 2.25
C LEU A 147 -18.64 36.91 2.91
N PHE A 148 -18.91 36.96 4.21
CA PHE A 148 -19.53 35.85 4.92
C PHE A 148 -21.00 35.62 4.52
N GLN A 149 -21.73 36.66 4.10
CA GLN A 149 -23.06 36.50 3.50
C GLN A 149 -23.03 35.81 2.13
N ARG A 150 -21.94 35.98 1.35
CA ARG A 150 -21.71 35.25 0.10
C ARG A 150 -21.33 33.79 0.34
N PHE A 151 -20.55 33.52 1.40
CA PHE A 151 -20.10 32.18 1.79
C PHE A 151 -20.64 31.79 3.17
N PRO A 152 -21.96 31.55 3.33
CA PRO A 152 -22.56 31.29 4.64
C PRO A 152 -22.09 29.97 5.28
N VAL A 153 -21.72 28.97 4.49
CA VAL A 153 -21.18 27.70 5.02
C VAL A 153 -19.80 27.91 5.64
N LEU A 154 -18.97 28.79 5.05
CA LEU A 154 -17.66 29.17 5.60
C LEU A 154 -17.81 29.75 7.01
N PHE A 155 -18.73 30.70 7.18
CA PHE A 155 -18.99 31.32 8.47
C PHE A 155 -19.44 30.30 9.50
N ASN A 156 -20.39 29.43 9.14
CA ASN A 156 -20.89 28.39 10.02
C ASN A 156 -19.80 27.39 10.44
N LEU A 157 -18.88 27.03 9.53
CA LEU A 157 -17.74 26.17 9.87
C LEU A 157 -16.81 26.82 10.90
N ILE A 158 -16.48 28.09 10.72
CA ILE A 158 -15.63 28.85 11.64
C ILE A 158 -16.31 28.98 13.00
N ASP A 159 -17.56 29.43 13.03
CA ASP A 159 -18.30 29.62 14.28
C ASP A 159 -18.42 28.31 15.06
N LYS A 160 -18.79 27.24 14.36
CA LYS A 160 -18.92 25.92 14.95
C LYS A 160 -17.60 25.42 15.53
N LYS A 161 -16.50 25.53 14.78
CA LYS A 161 -15.16 25.14 15.23
C LYS A 161 -14.76 25.91 16.51
N ILE A 162 -15.04 27.21 16.57
CA ILE A 162 -14.81 28.05 17.76
C ILE A 162 -15.65 27.53 18.93
N LYS A 163 -16.95 27.38 18.74
CA LYS A 163 -17.90 26.95 19.77
C LYS A 163 -17.51 25.60 20.36
N GLU A 164 -17.23 24.61 19.52
CA GLU A 164 -16.88 23.26 19.93
C GLU A 164 -15.54 23.22 20.67
N THR A 165 -14.52 23.92 20.16
CA THR A 165 -13.21 24.02 20.81
C THR A 165 -13.30 24.68 22.19
N ILE A 166 -14.03 25.79 22.30
CA ILE A 166 -14.21 26.49 23.58
C ILE A 166 -15.02 25.64 24.57
N CYS A 167 -16.11 25.01 24.11
CA CYS A 167 -16.91 24.12 24.95
C CYS A 167 -16.08 22.94 25.46
N TYR A 168 -15.30 22.33 24.57
CA TYR A 168 -14.43 21.20 24.90
C TYR A 168 -13.34 21.60 25.91
N ILE A 169 -12.62 22.70 25.67
CA ILE A 169 -11.56 23.12 26.59
C ILE A 169 -12.14 23.58 27.92
N SER A 170 -13.34 24.17 27.94
CA SER A 170 -14.05 24.46 29.19
C SER A 170 -14.32 23.19 30.00
N GLU A 171 -14.79 22.12 29.35
CA GLU A 171 -14.96 20.79 29.97
C GLU A 171 -13.62 20.25 30.51
N VAL A 172 -12.53 20.37 29.75
CA VAL A 172 -11.20 19.93 30.18
C VAL A 172 -10.70 20.71 31.40
N ILE A 173 -10.88 22.03 31.44
CA ILE A 173 -10.49 22.85 32.60
C ILE A 173 -11.32 22.48 33.85
N GLN A 174 -12.60 22.13 33.69
CA GLN A 174 -13.40 21.61 34.82
C GLN A 174 -12.84 20.28 35.33
N HIS A 175 -12.38 19.40 34.44
CA HIS A 175 -11.70 18.16 34.84
C HIS A 175 -10.36 18.42 35.53
N VAL A 176 -9.55 19.38 35.04
CA VAL A 176 -8.30 19.80 35.70
C VAL A 176 -8.58 20.21 37.15
N GLU A 177 -9.59 21.06 37.37
CA GLU A 177 -9.94 21.56 38.70
C GLU A 177 -10.47 20.45 39.62
N TYR A 178 -11.24 19.51 39.07
CA TYR A 178 -11.80 18.39 39.83
C TYR A 178 -10.73 17.36 40.23
N ASP A 179 -9.80 17.05 39.33
CA ASP A 179 -8.79 15.99 39.50
C ASP A 179 -7.45 16.50 40.06
N SER A 180 -7.32 17.79 40.36
CA SER A 180 -6.03 18.42 40.66
C SER A 180 -5.26 17.73 41.78
N LYS A 181 -5.96 17.19 42.79
CA LYS A 181 -5.34 16.52 43.94
C LYS A 181 -4.71 15.20 43.50
N GLU A 182 -5.47 14.32 42.86
CA GLU A 182 -4.98 13.04 42.35
C GLU A 182 -3.92 13.22 41.25
N ILE A 183 -4.04 14.25 40.41
CA ILE A 183 -3.01 14.59 39.43
C ILE A 183 -1.69 14.93 40.13
N ASN A 184 -1.74 15.76 41.18
CA ASN A 184 -0.55 16.10 41.93
C ASN A 184 0.05 14.89 42.66
N GLU A 185 -0.79 14.04 43.27
CA GLU A 185 -0.34 12.83 43.96
C GLU A 185 0.30 11.80 43.02
N LEU A 186 -0.28 11.58 41.84
CA LEU A 186 0.18 10.54 40.91
C LEU A 186 1.32 11.00 39.98
N PHE A 187 1.22 12.21 39.44
CA PHE A 187 2.16 12.73 38.44
C PHE A 187 3.19 13.70 39.03
N SER A 188 3.06 14.08 40.30
CA SER A 188 3.90 15.13 40.92
C SER A 188 3.80 16.47 40.17
N ILE A 189 2.58 16.83 39.74
CA ILE A 189 2.31 18.06 38.98
C ILE A 189 1.37 18.95 39.79
N GLN A 190 1.85 20.15 40.13
CA GLN A 190 0.99 21.20 40.67
C GLN A 190 0.41 22.01 39.51
N LEU A 191 -0.90 21.86 39.31
CA LEU A 191 -1.69 22.68 38.40
C LEU A 191 -2.24 23.86 39.21
N ASP A 192 -1.45 24.94 39.29
CA ASP A 192 -1.80 26.20 39.98
C ASP A 192 -2.47 27.20 39.01
N GLN A 193 -2.43 28.51 39.31
CA GLN A 193 -3.02 29.53 38.42
C GLN A 193 -2.32 29.66 37.04
N GLU A 194 -1.18 29.00 36.80
CA GLU A 194 -0.44 29.04 35.54
C GLU A 194 -0.71 27.80 34.66
N ILE A 195 -1.99 27.42 34.48
CA ILE A 195 -2.39 26.35 33.56
C ILE A 195 -2.38 26.86 32.12
N GLY A 196 -1.79 26.08 31.22
CA GLY A 196 -1.86 26.25 29.77
C GLY A 196 -2.36 24.98 29.08
N VAL A 197 -2.74 25.12 27.81
CA VAL A 197 -3.25 24.02 26.98
C VAL A 197 -2.53 24.07 25.63
N GLU A 198 -1.80 23.01 25.28
CA GLU A 198 -1.23 22.84 23.94
C GLU A 198 -2.09 21.82 23.18
N PHE A 199 -2.47 22.18 21.95
CA PHE A 199 -3.25 21.31 21.09
C PHE A 199 -2.32 20.24 20.54
N SER A 200 -2.66 18.96 20.76
CA SER A 200 -1.87 17.87 20.16
C SER A 200 -2.24 17.69 18.68
N SER A 201 -1.39 16.98 17.95
CA SER A 201 -1.56 16.66 16.52
C SER A 201 -2.66 15.64 16.20
N GLY A 202 -3.52 15.30 17.17
CA GLY A 202 -4.51 14.23 17.02
C GLY A 202 -5.71 14.61 16.15
N ASP A 203 -6.29 13.60 15.50
CA ASP A 203 -7.52 13.75 14.70
C ASP A 203 -8.72 14.13 15.59
N PRO A 204 -9.52 15.15 15.22
CA PRO A 204 -10.72 15.52 15.96
C PRO A 204 -11.84 14.50 15.74
N HIS A 205 -12.51 14.13 16.84
CA HIS A 205 -13.65 13.21 16.84
C HIS A 205 -14.74 13.69 17.81
N LEU A 206 -15.98 13.21 17.64
CA LEU A 206 -17.06 13.35 18.63
C LEU A 206 -17.31 14.80 19.07
N SER A 207 -17.46 15.70 18.09
CA SER A 207 -17.59 17.16 18.24
C SER A 207 -16.28 17.86 18.59
N GLY A 208 -15.23 17.61 17.79
CA GLY A 208 -13.96 18.34 17.87
C GLY A 208 -13.07 17.97 19.05
N LYS A 209 -13.26 16.80 19.67
CA LYS A 209 -12.43 16.31 20.78
C LYS A 209 -11.19 15.59 20.25
N PHE A 210 -10.03 15.89 20.82
CA PHE A 210 -8.74 15.28 20.52
C PHE A 210 -7.86 15.38 21.78
N PRO A 211 -6.77 14.58 21.92
CA PRO A 211 -5.90 14.68 23.08
C PRO A 211 -5.32 16.10 23.26
N LEU A 212 -5.15 16.54 24.51
CA LEU A 212 -4.58 17.85 24.83
C LEU A 212 -3.38 17.69 25.77
N VAL A 213 -2.35 18.51 25.59
CA VAL A 213 -1.27 18.63 26.57
C VAL A 213 -1.64 19.74 27.53
N ILE A 214 -1.78 19.41 28.81
CA ILE A 214 -1.98 20.40 29.87
C ILE A 214 -0.62 20.73 30.48
N THR A 215 -0.27 22.01 30.45
CA THR A 215 1.00 22.51 30.97
C THR A 215 0.78 23.17 32.33
N GLY A 216 1.53 22.73 33.33
CA GLY A 216 1.72 23.48 34.57
C GLY A 216 3.04 24.26 34.55
N LYS A 217 3.45 24.79 35.70
CA LYS A 217 4.63 25.65 35.85
C LYS A 217 5.96 25.04 35.36
N LYS A 218 6.13 23.71 35.49
CA LYS A 218 7.36 22.99 35.09
C LYS A 218 7.12 21.64 34.42
N ASN A 219 5.90 21.11 34.47
CA ASN A 219 5.59 19.75 34.06
C ASN A 219 4.40 19.74 33.10
N LYS A 220 4.29 18.66 32.31
CA LYS A 220 3.23 18.44 31.34
C LYS A 220 2.46 17.15 31.66
N ILE A 221 1.19 17.12 31.34
CA ILE A 221 0.34 15.93 31.42
C ILE A 221 -0.57 15.87 30.20
N ILE A 222 -0.92 14.68 29.74
CA ILE A 222 -1.83 14.49 28.60
C ILE A 222 -3.25 14.25 29.12
N TYR A 223 -4.19 15.04 28.63
CA TYR A 223 -5.62 14.78 28.74
C TYR A 223 -6.08 14.00 27.50
N LYS A 224 -6.75 12.86 27.70
CA LYS A 224 -7.40 12.11 26.64
C LYS A 224 -8.92 12.12 26.82
N PRO A 225 -9.73 12.52 25.82
CA PRO A 225 -11.19 12.54 25.92
C PRO A 225 -11.83 11.13 25.80
N ARG A 226 -11.19 10.13 26.37
CA ARG A 226 -11.61 8.72 26.43
C ARG A 226 -11.03 8.04 27.66
N SER A 227 -11.56 6.87 28.02
CA SER A 227 -10.89 6.02 29.00
C SER A 227 -9.57 5.46 28.47
N ASN A 228 -8.73 5.05 29.41
CA ASN A 228 -7.46 4.36 29.19
C ASN A 228 -7.53 2.91 29.70
N TYR A 229 -8.71 2.27 29.65
CA TYR A 229 -8.86 0.86 30.01
C TYR A 229 -8.01 -0.07 29.13
N ASN A 230 -7.80 0.30 27.87
CA ASN A 230 -6.91 -0.43 26.97
C ASN A 230 -5.45 -0.33 27.43
N ASP A 231 -5.00 0.87 27.84
CA ASP A 231 -3.66 1.10 28.38
C ASP A 231 -3.46 0.36 29.72
N LEU A 232 -4.47 0.35 30.60
CA LEU A 232 -4.44 -0.41 31.87
C LEU A 232 -4.36 -1.92 31.62
N LEU A 233 -5.13 -2.43 30.66
CA LEU A 233 -5.07 -3.84 30.25
C LEU A 233 -3.67 -4.21 29.75
N PHE A 234 -3.07 -3.37 28.91
CA PHE A 234 -1.70 -3.56 28.44
C PHE A 234 -0.71 -3.55 29.61
N GLY A 235 -0.89 -2.66 30.58
CA GLY A 235 -0.11 -2.62 31.82
C GLY A 235 -0.16 -3.92 32.62
N GLU A 236 -1.30 -4.61 32.66
CA GLU A 236 -1.42 -5.94 33.30
C GLU A 236 -0.65 -7.01 32.52
N CYS A 237 -0.66 -6.98 31.18
CA CYS A 237 0.18 -7.86 30.36
C CYS A 237 1.68 -7.57 30.59
N VAL A 238 2.07 -6.30 30.69
CA VAL A 238 3.43 -5.90 31.03
C VAL A 238 3.82 -6.38 32.44
N ALA A 239 2.92 -6.30 33.41
CA ALA A 239 3.17 -6.80 34.76
C ALA A 239 3.39 -8.33 34.77
N LEU A 240 2.63 -9.08 33.97
CA LEU A 240 2.84 -10.51 33.77
C LEU A 240 4.21 -10.81 33.16
N PHE A 241 4.62 -10.04 32.15
CA PHE A 241 5.98 -10.13 31.58
C PHE A 241 7.06 -9.83 32.63
N ASN A 242 6.97 -8.67 33.30
CA ASN A 242 7.97 -8.21 34.28
C ASN A 242 8.16 -9.18 35.47
N LYS A 243 7.10 -9.89 35.87
CA LYS A 243 7.17 -10.92 36.92
C LYS A 243 8.07 -12.11 36.55
N ASN A 244 8.24 -12.37 35.25
CA ASN A 244 9.05 -13.48 34.73
C ASN A 244 10.40 -13.01 34.15
N ASN A 245 10.61 -11.70 33.98
CA ASN A 245 11.80 -11.12 33.34
C ASN A 245 12.43 -9.99 34.18
N PHE A 246 13.10 -10.35 35.28
CA PHE A 246 13.61 -9.39 36.29
C PHE A 246 14.62 -8.37 35.75
N ASN A 247 15.53 -8.77 34.85
CA ASN A 247 16.64 -7.93 34.41
C ASN A 247 16.28 -7.00 33.24
N LYS A 248 15.15 -7.23 32.56
CA LYS A 248 14.76 -6.50 31.34
C LYS A 248 13.29 -6.08 31.41
N GLN A 249 12.94 -5.34 32.44
CA GLN A 249 11.55 -4.92 32.66
C GLN A 249 11.09 -3.92 31.60
N LEU A 250 9.83 -4.09 31.18
CA LEU A 250 9.10 -3.12 30.36
C LEU A 250 8.54 -2.02 31.26
N ALA A 251 8.76 -0.78 30.85
CA ALA A 251 8.23 0.40 31.53
C ALA A 251 6.73 0.58 31.26
N GLN A 252 6.05 1.29 32.17
CA GLN A 252 4.63 1.62 32.05
C GLN A 252 4.44 3.12 32.22
N ILE A 253 3.50 3.67 31.46
CA ILE A 253 3.06 5.06 31.60
C ILE A 253 2.15 5.16 32.83
N LYS A 254 2.31 6.23 33.62
CA LYS A 254 1.35 6.51 34.72
C LYS A 254 0.01 6.98 34.15
N LEU A 255 -1.07 6.48 34.73
CA LEU A 255 -2.42 6.65 34.19
C LEU A 255 -3.42 6.96 35.31
N LEU A 256 -4.32 7.93 35.07
CA LEU A 256 -5.49 8.20 35.90
C LEU A 256 -6.76 8.06 35.04
N ASN A 257 -7.55 7.02 35.30
CA ASN A 257 -8.77 6.72 34.54
C ASN A 257 -10.01 7.33 35.19
N ARG A 258 -10.82 8.06 34.42
CA ARG A 258 -12.14 8.58 34.85
C ARG A 258 -13.30 8.04 34.02
N LYS A 259 -13.12 6.88 33.38
CA LYS A 259 -14.10 6.12 32.56
C LYS A 259 -14.55 6.79 31.25
N THR A 260 -14.80 8.09 31.25
CA THR A 260 -15.19 8.85 30.05
C THR A 260 -14.07 9.73 29.52
N TYR A 261 -13.08 10.03 30.36
CA TYR A 261 -11.82 10.69 30.02
C TYR A 261 -10.69 10.11 30.88
N SER A 262 -9.46 10.50 30.59
CA SER A 262 -8.30 10.05 31.34
C SER A 262 -7.13 11.02 31.27
N TRP A 263 -6.19 10.83 32.20
CA TRP A 263 -4.90 11.51 32.22
C TRP A 263 -3.77 10.50 32.03
N SER A 264 -2.77 10.86 31.24
CA SER A 264 -1.54 10.07 31.10
C SER A 264 -0.30 10.93 31.27
N GLU A 265 0.76 10.30 31.76
CA GLU A 265 2.08 10.93 31.87
C GLU A 265 2.57 11.42 30.51
N PHE A 266 3.21 12.60 30.52
CA PHE A 266 3.87 13.14 29.34
C PHE A 266 5.24 12.48 29.20
N VAL A 267 5.38 11.57 28.23
CA VAL A 267 6.63 10.85 27.99
C VAL A 267 7.57 11.71 27.15
N VAL A 268 8.82 11.85 27.61
CA VAL A 268 9.88 12.58 26.92
C VAL A 268 10.84 11.60 26.26
N SER A 269 11.33 11.96 25.07
CA SER A 269 12.38 11.19 24.41
C SER A 269 13.75 11.57 25.00
N ASP A 270 14.23 10.71 25.90
CA ASP A 270 15.53 10.86 26.55
C ASP A 270 16.59 9.97 25.87
N PRO A 271 17.86 10.40 25.77
CA PRO A 271 18.92 9.58 25.21
C PRO A 271 19.25 8.37 26.11
N CYS A 272 19.61 7.26 25.48
CA CYS A 272 20.23 6.12 26.15
C CYS A 272 21.55 6.55 26.81
N GLN A 273 21.90 5.91 27.92
CA GLN A 273 23.14 6.18 28.66
C GLN A 273 24.27 5.22 28.30
N SER A 274 23.98 4.12 27.60
CA SER A 274 24.95 3.13 27.14
C SER A 274 24.47 2.42 25.89
N GLU A 275 25.38 1.71 25.22
CA GLU A 275 25.02 0.80 24.12
C GLU A 275 24.18 -0.40 24.59
N GLU A 276 24.36 -0.83 25.85
CA GLU A 276 23.53 -1.87 26.46
C GLU A 276 22.07 -1.44 26.56
N GLU A 277 21.80 -0.17 26.88
CA GLU A 277 20.43 0.37 26.88
C GLU A 277 19.80 0.36 25.47
N VAL A 278 20.60 0.55 24.41
CA VAL A 278 20.12 0.44 23.02
C VAL A 278 19.75 -1.02 22.69
N GLN A 279 20.58 -1.98 23.10
CA GLN A 279 20.29 -3.41 22.92
C GLN A 279 19.03 -3.82 23.69
N ASP A 280 18.90 -3.34 24.93
CA ASP A 280 17.73 -3.59 25.77
C ASP A 280 16.47 -2.95 25.21
N PHE A 281 16.56 -1.74 24.64
CA PHE A 281 15.45 -1.11 23.93
C PHE A 281 14.90 -2.04 22.84
N TYR A 282 15.78 -2.61 22.00
CA TYR A 282 15.34 -3.47 20.90
C TYR A 282 14.87 -4.86 21.34
N TYR A 283 15.44 -5.41 22.42
CA TYR A 283 14.88 -6.60 23.06
C TYR A 283 13.46 -6.33 23.58
N LYS A 284 13.27 -5.21 24.28
CA LYS A 284 11.95 -4.79 24.79
C LYS A 284 10.96 -4.51 23.66
N MET A 285 11.41 -3.99 22.52
CA MET A 285 10.57 -3.86 21.32
C MET A 285 10.07 -5.22 20.83
N GLY A 286 10.93 -6.24 20.78
CA GLY A 286 10.52 -7.62 20.50
C GLY A 286 9.43 -8.12 21.44
N ALA A 287 9.62 -7.91 22.74
CA ALA A 287 8.62 -8.29 23.76
C ALA A 287 7.27 -7.55 23.57
N ILE A 288 7.31 -6.25 23.28
CA ILE A 288 6.11 -5.45 23.00
C ILE A 288 5.37 -5.97 21.75
N ILE A 289 6.09 -6.28 20.66
CA ILE A 289 5.50 -6.82 19.43
C ILE A 289 4.75 -8.13 19.73
N ALA A 290 5.31 -9.00 20.57
CA ALA A 290 4.64 -10.24 20.99
C ALA A 290 3.37 -9.95 21.80
N ILE A 291 3.42 -9.07 22.80
CA ILE A 291 2.23 -8.71 23.61
C ILE A 291 1.12 -8.15 22.72
N LEU A 292 1.46 -7.22 21.81
CA LEU A 292 0.52 -6.62 20.88
C LEU A 292 -0.07 -7.64 19.89
N PHE A 293 0.72 -8.61 19.45
CA PHE A 293 0.22 -9.74 18.65
C PHE A 293 -0.82 -10.55 19.41
N TYR A 294 -0.59 -10.87 20.68
CA TYR A 294 -1.57 -11.57 21.52
C TYR A 294 -2.85 -10.75 21.72
N LEU A 295 -2.76 -9.43 21.80
CA LEU A 295 -3.91 -8.54 21.97
C LEU A 295 -4.60 -8.14 20.65
N ASN A 296 -4.12 -8.62 19.49
CA ASN A 296 -4.59 -8.16 18.17
C ASN A 296 -4.58 -6.63 18.06
N ALA A 297 -3.52 -5.99 18.53
CA ALA A 297 -3.37 -4.55 18.43
C ALA A 297 -3.12 -4.13 16.98
N SER A 298 -3.52 -2.92 16.65
CA SER A 298 -3.23 -2.24 15.38
C SER A 298 -2.96 -0.76 15.57
N ASP A 299 -2.53 -0.09 14.50
CA ASP A 299 -2.36 1.37 14.45
C ASP A 299 -1.27 1.95 15.37
N ILE A 300 -0.25 1.16 15.72
CA ILE A 300 0.93 1.63 16.47
C ILE A 300 2.00 2.09 15.47
N HIS A 301 1.75 3.21 14.81
CA HIS A 301 2.68 3.86 13.88
C HIS A 301 3.76 4.67 14.62
N LEU A 302 4.68 5.28 13.87
CA LEU A 302 5.85 6.00 14.41
C LEU A 302 5.50 7.09 15.43
N GLU A 303 4.35 7.75 15.31
CA GLU A 303 3.89 8.79 16.23
C GLU A 303 3.46 8.24 17.60
N ASN A 304 3.14 6.94 17.68
CA ASN A 304 2.64 6.27 18.88
C ASN A 304 3.73 5.61 19.72
N LEU A 305 5.00 5.67 19.27
CA LEU A 305 6.17 5.12 19.95
C LEU A 305 7.16 6.23 20.34
N ILE A 306 7.58 6.23 21.60
CA ILE A 306 8.65 7.09 22.10
C ILE A 306 9.76 6.24 22.72
N ALA A 307 10.98 6.38 22.22
CA ALA A 307 12.22 5.96 22.83
C ALA A 307 12.63 6.93 23.94
N SER A 308 12.55 6.43 25.17
CA SER A 308 12.91 7.16 26.40
C SER A 308 13.97 6.36 27.16
N GLY A 309 15.23 6.75 26.97
CA GLY A 309 16.39 5.95 27.36
C GLY A 309 16.35 4.56 26.73
N GLY A 310 16.74 3.53 27.48
CA GLY A 310 16.60 2.13 27.06
C GLY A 310 15.17 1.55 27.09
N SER A 311 14.11 2.38 27.03
CA SER A 311 12.72 1.93 27.13
C SER A 311 11.84 2.41 25.95
N PRO A 312 11.20 1.48 25.22
CA PRO A 312 10.14 1.82 24.28
C PRO A 312 8.81 2.07 24.99
N MET A 313 8.25 3.27 24.79
CA MET A 313 7.04 3.74 25.43
C MET A 313 5.91 3.90 24.40
N LEU A 314 4.82 3.15 24.57
CA LEU A 314 3.63 3.27 23.73
C LEU A 314 2.68 4.31 24.30
N ILE A 315 2.40 5.38 23.56
CA ILE A 315 1.56 6.48 24.06
C ILE A 315 0.10 6.40 23.62
N ASP A 316 -0.24 5.54 22.65
CA ASP A 316 -1.62 5.26 22.26
C ASP A 316 -1.85 3.75 22.03
N LEU A 317 -2.95 3.24 22.59
CA LEU A 317 -3.38 1.85 22.59
C LEU A 317 -4.92 1.72 22.39
N GLU A 318 -5.54 2.66 21.68
CA GLU A 318 -7.00 2.63 21.48
C GLU A 318 -7.49 1.55 20.49
N CYS A 319 -6.60 1.01 19.67
CA CYS A 319 -6.89 0.02 18.63
C CYS A 319 -6.47 -1.41 19.02
N LEU A 320 -6.94 -1.92 20.19
CA LEU A 320 -6.76 -3.31 20.62
C LEU A 320 -7.92 -4.21 20.15
N PHE A 321 -7.66 -5.51 19.98
CA PHE A 321 -8.66 -6.52 19.58
C PHE A 321 -9.26 -6.33 18.19
N ASN A 322 -8.52 -5.74 17.25
CA ASN A 322 -8.99 -5.55 15.90
C ASN A 322 -9.23 -6.91 15.21
N ASN A 323 -10.46 -7.15 14.76
CA ASN A 323 -10.91 -8.43 14.17
C ASN A 323 -12.05 -8.22 13.15
N LEU A 324 -12.26 -7.00 12.62
CA LEU A 324 -13.38 -6.73 11.71
C LEU A 324 -13.41 -7.65 10.48
N ASP A 325 -12.24 -7.90 9.90
CA ASP A 325 -12.10 -8.70 8.66
C ASP A 325 -12.47 -10.18 8.84
N ARG A 326 -12.57 -10.66 10.09
CA ARG A 326 -12.99 -12.04 10.41
C ARG A 326 -14.50 -12.24 10.35
N MET A 327 -15.28 -11.18 10.13
CA MET A 327 -16.73 -11.21 10.36
C MET A 327 -17.54 -11.52 9.10
N GLU A 328 -17.00 -11.28 7.89
CA GLU A 328 -17.43 -11.89 6.61
C GLU A 328 -16.47 -11.42 5.49
N ALA A 329 -15.60 -12.31 4.99
CA ALA A 329 -14.87 -12.02 3.76
C ALA A 329 -15.87 -11.98 2.59
N LEU A 330 -15.84 -10.94 1.76
CA LEU A 330 -16.68 -10.81 0.56
C LEU A 330 -15.90 -11.21 -0.71
N SER A 331 -14.57 -11.18 -0.63
CA SER A 331 -13.63 -11.44 -1.72
C SER A 331 -12.41 -12.24 -1.25
N VAL A 332 -11.63 -12.76 -2.21
CA VAL A 332 -10.34 -13.39 -1.90
C VAL A 332 -9.32 -12.38 -1.33
N ASN A 333 -9.46 -11.09 -1.65
CA ASN A 333 -8.63 -10.03 -1.09
C ASN A 333 -8.91 -9.84 0.41
N ASP A 334 -10.17 -9.94 0.83
CA ASP A 334 -10.54 -9.84 2.24
C ASP A 334 -9.92 -10.99 3.06
N LYS A 335 -9.73 -12.17 2.45
CA LYS A 335 -8.99 -13.27 3.08
C LYS A 335 -7.50 -12.97 3.27
N ILE A 336 -6.92 -12.15 2.42
CA ILE A 336 -5.54 -11.67 2.59
C ILE A 336 -5.49 -10.57 3.66
N HIS A 337 -6.48 -9.68 3.71
CA HIS A 337 -6.59 -8.73 4.81
C HIS A 337 -6.79 -9.44 6.16
N GLU A 338 -7.63 -10.48 6.23
CA GLU A 338 -7.76 -11.37 7.39
C GLU A 338 -6.41 -12.00 7.76
N PHE A 339 -5.63 -12.40 6.76
CA PHE A 339 -4.29 -12.91 6.99
C PHE A 339 -3.36 -11.87 7.63
N LEU A 340 -3.32 -10.65 7.06
CA LEU A 340 -2.48 -9.56 7.55
C LEU A 340 -2.88 -9.11 8.96
N THR A 341 -4.18 -8.98 9.22
CA THR A 341 -4.72 -8.62 10.55
C THR A 341 -4.41 -9.66 11.62
N ASN A 342 -4.13 -10.91 11.23
CA ASN A 342 -3.74 -11.99 12.13
C ASN A 342 -2.24 -12.12 12.34
N SER A 343 -1.43 -11.30 11.67
CA SER A 343 0.03 -11.33 11.77
C SER A 343 0.59 -10.22 12.65
N VAL A 344 1.87 -10.31 12.98
CA VAL A 344 2.65 -9.25 13.64
C VAL A 344 2.62 -7.91 12.89
N LEU A 345 2.35 -7.91 11.58
CA LEU A 345 2.23 -6.71 10.75
C LEU A 345 1.02 -5.85 11.15
N ASN A 346 -0.03 -6.47 11.70
CA ASN A 346 -1.23 -5.76 12.11
C ASN A 346 -0.93 -4.66 13.14
N SER A 347 0.10 -4.85 13.96
CA SER A 347 0.47 -3.92 15.05
C SER A 347 0.76 -2.50 14.55
N GLY A 348 1.25 -2.33 13.32
CA GLY A 348 1.80 -1.06 12.83
C GLY A 348 3.26 -0.81 13.25
N ILE A 349 3.85 -1.66 14.10
CA ILE A 349 5.26 -1.51 14.51
C ILE A 349 6.23 -2.07 13.47
N VAL A 350 5.85 -3.18 12.85
CA VAL A 350 6.73 -3.97 11.98
C VAL A 350 6.80 -3.36 10.56
N PRO A 351 7.99 -3.13 9.99
CA PRO A 351 8.20 -2.54 8.66
C PRO A 351 7.44 -3.22 7.54
N MET A 352 6.68 -2.45 6.76
CA MET A 352 5.98 -2.95 5.58
C MET A 352 5.74 -1.81 4.59
N TYR A 353 5.70 -2.13 3.30
CA TYR A 353 5.29 -1.16 2.30
C TYR A 353 3.81 -0.81 2.47
N ASN A 354 3.51 0.47 2.64
CA ASN A 354 2.14 0.98 2.67
C ASN A 354 1.77 1.61 1.32
N GLU A 355 0.81 1.01 0.61
CA GLU A 355 0.39 1.45 -0.73
C GLU A 355 -0.20 2.87 -0.73
N PHE A 356 -0.86 3.29 0.36
CA PHE A 356 -1.48 4.61 0.46
C PHE A 356 -0.43 5.73 0.56
N PHE A 357 0.58 5.52 1.43
CA PHE A 357 1.67 6.48 1.64
C PHE A 357 2.80 6.32 0.62
N LYS A 358 2.85 5.20 -0.10
CA LYS A 358 3.98 4.77 -0.96
C LYS A 358 5.31 4.77 -0.21
N ASP A 359 5.25 4.43 1.06
CA ASP A 359 6.38 4.46 2.00
C ASP A 359 6.08 3.50 3.17
N ASP A 360 7.01 3.39 4.12
CA ASP A 360 6.87 2.64 5.36
C ASP A 360 6.63 3.62 6.53
N ILE A 361 5.41 3.60 7.08
CA ILE A 361 5.01 4.43 8.24
C ILE A 361 5.07 3.67 9.57
N SER A 362 5.66 2.48 9.59
CA SER A 362 5.72 1.66 10.79
C SER A 362 6.61 2.26 11.88
N ALA A 363 6.37 1.88 13.14
CA ALA A 363 7.14 2.43 14.26
C ALA A 363 8.63 2.02 14.26
N LEU A 364 9.02 0.87 13.71
CA LEU A 364 10.45 0.52 13.53
C LEU A 364 11.03 1.00 12.21
N GLY A 365 10.20 1.11 11.17
CA GLY A 365 10.61 1.41 9.80
C GLY A 365 10.96 2.87 9.52
N SER A 366 10.80 3.77 10.50
CA SER A 366 11.08 5.19 10.32
C SER A 366 12.56 5.46 10.00
N HIS A 367 12.81 6.50 9.20
CA HIS A 367 14.16 6.82 8.71
C HIS A 367 14.38 8.31 8.50
N GLU A 368 15.66 8.70 8.45
CA GLU A 368 16.29 9.99 8.04
C GLU A 368 15.41 11.03 7.30
N ASN A 369 14.67 10.49 6.34
CA ASN A 369 14.20 11.17 5.16
C ASN A 369 12.80 10.67 4.80
N LEU A 370 11.94 10.43 5.81
CA LEU A 370 10.56 10.02 5.61
C LEU A 370 9.77 11.21 5.02
N PHE A 371 9.96 11.41 3.72
CA PHE A 371 9.25 12.42 2.95
C PHE A 371 7.92 11.80 2.56
N GLN A 372 6.90 12.04 3.38
CA GLN A 372 5.54 11.91 2.88
C GLN A 372 5.37 12.87 1.69
N ARG A 373 5.49 12.33 0.48
CA ARG A 373 5.34 13.08 -0.77
C ARG A 373 3.86 13.37 -0.99
N PHE A 374 3.34 14.30 -0.21
CA PHE A 374 2.04 14.89 -0.47
C PHE A 374 2.24 16.23 -1.14
N SER A 375 1.41 16.46 -2.16
CA SER A 375 1.30 17.78 -2.74
C SER A 375 0.57 18.66 -1.74
N VAL A 376 1.30 19.61 -1.14
CA VAL A 376 0.74 20.53 -0.15
C VAL A 376 0.35 21.84 -0.83
N PRO A 377 -0.76 22.47 -0.43
CA PRO A 377 -1.10 23.79 -0.91
C PRO A 377 -0.12 24.83 -0.33
N GLN A 378 0.66 25.48 -1.19
CA GLN A 378 1.46 26.65 -0.82
C GLN A 378 0.79 27.92 -1.32
N LEU A 379 0.68 28.90 -0.44
CA LEU A 379 0.24 30.25 -0.79
C LEU A 379 1.39 30.98 -1.49
N ILE A 380 1.16 31.42 -2.72
CA ILE A 380 2.06 32.31 -3.43
C ILE A 380 1.47 33.70 -3.37
N VAL A 381 2.24 34.61 -2.77
CA VAL A 381 1.89 36.02 -2.62
C VAL A 381 2.94 36.85 -3.36
N SER A 382 2.51 37.58 -4.38
CA SER A 382 3.27 38.65 -5.01
C SER A 382 2.53 39.98 -4.82
N GLU A 383 3.08 41.10 -5.33
CA GLU A 383 2.41 42.40 -5.23
C GLU A 383 1.02 42.38 -5.90
N ASP A 384 0.91 41.68 -7.03
CA ASP A 384 -0.30 41.61 -7.84
C ASP A 384 -0.98 40.24 -7.82
N ASP A 385 -0.33 39.17 -7.37
CA ASP A 385 -0.87 37.81 -7.44
C ASP A 385 -1.06 37.20 -6.05
N LEU A 386 -2.18 36.53 -5.88
CA LEU A 386 -2.52 35.73 -4.72
C LEU A 386 -3.08 34.40 -5.24
N GLU A 387 -2.30 33.34 -5.16
CA GLU A 387 -2.67 32.02 -5.69
C GLU A 387 -2.25 30.91 -4.72
N ILE A 388 -2.91 29.75 -4.82
CA ILE A 388 -2.49 28.54 -4.12
C ILE A 388 -1.93 27.59 -5.17
N LYS A 389 -0.64 27.24 -5.06
CA LYS A 389 -0.02 26.19 -5.88
C LYS A 389 0.23 24.96 -5.05
N PHE A 390 -0.13 23.82 -5.64
CA PHE A 390 0.18 22.51 -5.11
C PHE A 390 1.61 22.18 -5.51
N THR A 391 2.55 22.27 -4.57
CA THR A 391 3.95 21.89 -4.78
C THR A 391 4.20 20.55 -4.11
N GLU A 392 5.02 19.71 -4.74
CA GLU A 392 5.61 18.58 -4.03
C GLU A 392 6.62 19.18 -3.05
N ASN A 393 6.21 19.36 -1.80
CA ASN A 393 7.16 19.81 -0.79
C ASN A 393 8.10 18.64 -0.51
N SER A 394 9.34 18.74 -1.01
CA SER A 394 10.45 17.91 -0.58
C SER A 394 11.04 18.37 0.75
N ASP A 395 10.61 19.52 1.27
CA ASP A 395 11.27 20.16 2.40
C ASP A 395 10.50 19.91 3.71
N GLU A 396 11.11 19.03 4.53
CA GLU A 396 11.05 18.90 5.99
C GLU A 396 9.68 18.90 6.70
N PHE A 397 8.83 17.91 6.45
CA PHE A 397 8.14 17.30 7.61
C PHE A 397 9.15 16.39 8.31
N LYS A 398 10.05 16.99 9.11
CA LYS A 398 10.87 16.24 10.06
C LYS A 398 9.92 15.64 11.08
N TYR A 399 9.52 14.40 10.85
CA TYR A 399 9.03 13.59 11.96
C TYR A 399 10.12 13.58 13.02
N SER A 400 9.72 13.87 14.26
CA SER A 400 10.58 13.70 15.42
C SER A 400 11.06 12.24 15.45
N TYR A 401 12.38 12.00 15.48
CA TYR A 401 12.99 10.68 15.75
C TYR A 401 12.76 10.21 17.19
N SER A 402 11.67 10.66 17.82
CA SER A 402 11.33 10.29 19.18
C SER A 402 11.12 8.80 19.31
N ASN A 403 10.86 8.05 18.23
CA ASN A 403 10.63 6.61 18.24
C ASN A 403 11.93 5.77 18.09
N VAL A 404 13.09 6.40 17.85
CA VAL A 404 14.38 5.72 17.62
C VAL A 404 15.32 5.98 18.80
N PRO A 405 15.99 4.97 19.36
CA PRO A 405 16.91 5.17 20.49
C PRO A 405 18.11 6.00 20.05
N MET A 406 18.42 7.03 20.84
CA MET A 406 19.55 7.92 20.61
C MET A 406 20.63 7.72 21.66
N TYR A 407 21.87 7.51 21.25
CA TYR A 407 23.03 7.40 22.13
C TYR A 407 24.18 8.27 21.59
N HIS A 408 24.78 9.10 22.45
CA HIS A 408 25.84 10.06 22.08
C HIS A 408 25.50 10.95 20.86
N GLY A 409 24.22 11.35 20.73
CA GLY A 409 23.74 12.21 19.63
C GLY A 409 23.60 11.49 18.28
N GLN A 410 23.69 10.16 18.27
CA GLN A 410 23.47 9.32 17.09
C GLN A 410 22.23 8.44 17.28
N ASN A 411 21.43 8.30 16.23
CA ASN A 411 20.28 7.41 16.19
C ASN A 411 20.74 5.99 15.83
N TYR A 412 20.38 5.01 16.65
CA TYR A 412 20.68 3.61 16.41
C TYR A 412 19.45 2.93 15.82
N ARG A 413 19.60 2.20 14.71
CA ARG A 413 18.49 1.68 13.91
C ARG A 413 18.25 0.20 14.19
N PHE A 414 17.01 -0.25 14.01
CA PHE A 414 16.60 -1.63 14.34
C PHE A 414 17.33 -2.70 13.51
N LEU A 415 17.78 -2.35 12.29
CA LEU A 415 18.49 -3.26 11.38
C LEU A 415 19.79 -3.80 11.98
N ASP A 416 20.44 -3.04 12.86
CA ASP A 416 21.67 -3.44 13.55
C ASP A 416 21.39 -4.32 14.78
N TYR A 417 20.12 -4.38 15.23
CA TYR A 417 19.69 -5.06 16.47
C TYR A 417 18.57 -6.08 16.25
N LYS A 418 18.46 -6.64 15.04
CA LYS A 418 17.42 -7.61 14.67
C LYS A 418 17.38 -8.83 15.61
N GLN A 419 18.55 -9.33 16.02
CA GLN A 419 18.65 -10.50 16.90
C GLN A 419 18.04 -10.24 18.28
N GLN A 420 18.22 -9.04 18.84
CA GLN A 420 17.62 -8.64 20.12
C GLN A 420 16.10 -8.63 20.00
N ILE A 421 15.56 -8.11 18.89
CA ILE A 421 14.11 -8.10 18.62
C ILE A 421 13.59 -9.54 18.53
N TYR A 422 14.25 -10.42 17.76
CA TYR A 422 13.83 -11.82 17.64
C TYR A 422 13.86 -12.55 18.98
N GLN A 423 14.91 -12.32 19.77
CA GLN A 423 15.01 -12.91 21.10
C GLN A 423 13.87 -12.45 22.00
N GLY A 424 13.64 -11.13 22.12
CA GLY A 424 12.59 -10.58 22.96
C GLY A 424 11.19 -11.02 22.52
N PHE A 425 10.95 -11.11 21.21
CA PHE A 425 9.70 -11.61 20.65
C PHE A 425 9.47 -13.09 21.00
N THR A 426 10.49 -13.94 20.78
CA THR A 426 10.41 -15.40 20.97
C THR A 426 10.17 -15.75 22.44
N GLU A 427 10.97 -15.19 23.34
CA GLU A 427 10.84 -15.44 24.79
C GLU A 427 9.48 -15.00 25.33
N THR A 428 8.99 -13.83 24.87
CA THR A 428 7.69 -13.32 25.28
C THR A 428 6.54 -14.15 24.68
N PHE A 429 6.67 -14.60 23.44
CA PHE A 429 5.66 -15.46 22.82
C PHE A 429 5.49 -16.77 23.61
N HIS A 430 6.60 -17.47 23.92
CA HIS A 430 6.54 -18.68 24.74
C HIS A 430 5.91 -18.43 26.11
N LEU A 431 6.27 -17.31 26.78
CA LEU A 431 5.68 -16.94 28.05
C LEU A 431 4.14 -16.87 27.96
N PHE A 432 3.59 -16.17 26.98
CA PHE A 432 2.14 -16.03 26.83
C PHE A 432 1.48 -17.31 26.27
N LEU A 433 2.23 -18.16 25.56
CA LEU A 433 1.78 -19.50 25.16
C LEU A 433 1.59 -20.42 26.38
N ASP A 434 2.50 -20.35 27.35
CA ASP A 434 2.41 -21.09 28.62
C ASP A 434 1.38 -20.49 29.58
N LYS A 435 1.17 -19.18 29.52
CA LYS A 435 0.28 -18.41 30.41
C LYS A 435 -1.05 -18.02 29.77
N LYS A 436 -1.53 -18.77 28.76
CA LYS A 436 -2.80 -18.48 28.06
C LYS A 436 -3.97 -18.24 29.00
N SER A 437 -4.16 -19.09 30.01
CA SER A 437 -5.27 -18.95 30.97
C SER A 437 -5.19 -17.64 31.75
N GLU A 438 -3.99 -17.27 32.22
CA GLU A 438 -3.78 -16.02 32.97
C GLU A 438 -3.99 -14.78 32.07
N LEU A 439 -3.55 -14.82 30.80
CA LEU A 439 -3.87 -13.78 29.82
C LEU A 439 -5.38 -13.65 29.59
N ILE A 440 -6.08 -14.78 29.43
CA ILE A 440 -7.54 -14.78 29.27
C ILE A 440 -8.22 -14.17 30.49
N ASP A 441 -7.79 -14.53 31.69
CA ASP A 441 -8.32 -13.97 32.94
C ASP A 441 -8.05 -12.47 33.06
N ILE A 442 -6.87 -11.99 32.62
CA ILE A 442 -6.54 -10.57 32.53
C ILE A 442 -7.56 -9.85 31.62
N VAL A 443 -7.74 -10.32 30.39
CA VAL A 443 -8.67 -9.68 29.43
C VAL A 443 -10.13 -9.76 29.90
N GLU A 444 -10.53 -10.87 30.51
CA GLU A 444 -11.89 -11.04 31.04
C GLU A 444 -12.27 -10.02 32.12
N ARG A 445 -11.31 -9.59 32.95
CA ARG A 445 -11.57 -8.55 33.98
C ARG A 445 -12.03 -7.23 33.37
N TYR A 446 -11.58 -6.91 32.15
CA TYR A 446 -11.86 -5.65 31.46
C TYR A 446 -12.97 -5.76 30.40
N LYS A 447 -13.61 -6.93 30.25
CA LYS A 447 -14.51 -7.23 29.11
C LYS A 447 -15.67 -6.25 28.88
N ASN A 448 -16.12 -5.57 29.94
CA ASN A 448 -17.21 -4.60 29.88
C ASN A 448 -16.72 -3.16 29.66
N ASP A 449 -15.45 -2.90 29.95
CA ASP A 449 -14.86 -1.57 29.97
C ASP A 449 -14.11 -1.24 28.68
N ILE A 450 -13.48 -2.25 28.07
CA ILE A 450 -12.74 -2.11 26.81
C ILE A 450 -13.66 -1.62 25.69
N THR A 451 -13.17 -0.60 25.00
CA THR A 451 -13.75 -0.07 23.78
C THR A 451 -12.73 -0.26 22.67
N ILE A 452 -13.14 -0.95 21.61
CA ILE A 452 -12.30 -1.25 20.45
C ILE A 452 -12.57 -0.16 19.43
N ARG A 453 -11.57 0.67 19.10
CA ARG A 453 -11.62 1.57 17.95
C ARG A 453 -11.35 0.77 16.68
N HIS A 454 -12.15 1.02 15.65
CA HIS A 454 -12.08 0.35 14.35
C HIS A 454 -11.74 1.36 13.26
N LEU A 455 -10.62 1.15 12.57
CA LEU A 455 -10.20 1.99 11.45
C LEU A 455 -10.72 1.39 10.14
N ILE A 456 -11.88 1.86 9.69
CA ILE A 456 -12.49 1.41 8.43
C ILE A 456 -11.72 1.93 7.20
N LYS A 457 -11.15 3.13 7.31
CA LYS A 457 -10.33 3.77 6.28
C LYS A 457 -9.20 4.55 6.96
N PRO A 458 -8.05 4.77 6.29
CA PRO A 458 -7.00 5.63 6.82
C PRO A 458 -7.53 7.03 7.12
N THR A 459 -7.24 7.58 8.31
CA THR A 459 -7.78 8.88 8.74
C THR A 459 -7.39 10.02 7.81
N ALA A 460 -6.18 9.96 7.24
CA ALA A 460 -5.70 10.88 6.21
C ALA A 460 -6.63 10.99 4.99
N THR A 461 -7.41 9.94 4.67
CA THR A 461 -8.44 9.99 3.62
C THR A 461 -9.55 10.96 3.98
N TYR A 462 -10.06 10.87 5.21
CA TYR A 462 -11.11 11.75 5.72
C TYR A 462 -10.62 13.18 5.82
N SER A 463 -9.43 13.40 6.41
CA SER A 463 -8.83 14.73 6.54
C SER A 463 -8.65 15.40 5.17
N LYS A 464 -8.17 14.65 4.17
CA LYS A 464 -8.04 15.16 2.79
C LYS A 464 -9.38 15.57 2.19
N ILE A 465 -10.43 14.77 2.34
CA ILE A 465 -11.77 15.10 1.82
C ILE A 465 -12.33 16.33 2.55
N ALA A 466 -12.18 16.41 3.87
CA ALA A 466 -12.58 17.55 4.68
C ALA A 466 -11.90 18.85 4.22
N THR A 467 -10.57 18.86 4.09
CA THR A 467 -9.81 20.04 3.63
C THR A 467 -10.17 20.44 2.19
N LEU A 468 -10.40 19.48 1.29
CA LEU A 468 -10.84 19.78 -0.07
C LEU A 468 -12.28 20.36 -0.10
N SER A 469 -13.12 19.97 0.86
CA SER A 469 -14.49 20.48 0.99
C SER A 469 -14.55 21.97 1.37
N TYR A 470 -13.44 22.56 1.82
CA TYR A 470 -13.31 24.01 2.10
C TYR A 470 -13.03 24.84 0.85
N HIS A 471 -13.12 24.27 -0.35
CA HIS A 471 -13.05 25.05 -1.58
C HIS A 471 -14.26 26.00 -1.68
N PRO A 472 -14.10 27.28 -2.04
CA PRO A 472 -15.16 28.30 -2.00
C PRO A 472 -16.40 27.95 -2.84
N ARG A 473 -16.25 27.16 -3.91
CA ARG A 473 -17.37 26.60 -4.70
C ARG A 473 -18.38 25.81 -3.86
N PHE A 474 -17.92 25.17 -2.77
CA PHE A 474 -18.74 24.35 -1.90
C PHE A 474 -19.24 25.11 -0.67
N LEU A 475 -18.81 26.35 -0.47
CA LEU A 475 -19.08 27.11 0.75
C LEU A 475 -20.25 28.09 0.64
N THR A 476 -20.96 28.06 -0.49
CA THR A 476 -22.13 28.93 -0.74
C THR A 476 -23.45 28.34 -0.29
N ALA A 477 -23.57 27.01 -0.25
CA ALA A 477 -24.75 26.29 0.24
C ALA A 477 -24.36 24.94 0.84
N PRO A 478 -25.04 24.47 1.91
CA PRO A 478 -24.74 23.18 2.55
C PRO A 478 -24.71 21.99 1.60
N PHE A 479 -25.65 21.94 0.66
CA PHE A 479 -25.79 20.84 -0.29
C PHE A 479 -24.64 20.74 -1.29
N ASP A 480 -23.98 21.85 -1.67
CA ASP A 480 -22.81 21.81 -2.57
C ASP A 480 -21.66 21.04 -1.91
N ARG A 481 -21.44 21.31 -0.62
CA ARG A 481 -20.44 20.62 0.19
C ARG A 481 -20.81 19.16 0.42
N LEU A 482 -22.07 18.88 0.73
CA LEU A 482 -22.57 17.50 0.89
C LEU A 482 -22.35 16.69 -0.39
N LEU A 483 -22.73 17.23 -1.56
CA LEU A 483 -22.57 16.57 -2.84
C LEU A 483 -21.11 16.23 -3.13
N PHE A 484 -20.20 17.18 -2.88
CA PHE A 484 -18.77 16.94 -3.02
C PHE A 484 -18.30 15.81 -2.10
N VAL A 485 -18.58 15.88 -0.80
CA VAL A 485 -18.15 14.86 0.17
C VAL A 485 -18.73 13.48 -0.20
N TYR A 486 -20.02 13.40 -0.53
CA TYR A 486 -20.64 12.15 -0.99
C TYR A 486 -19.96 11.60 -2.24
N SER A 487 -19.74 12.42 -3.27
CA SER A 487 -19.13 11.98 -4.53
C SER A 487 -17.71 11.43 -4.33
N GLN A 488 -16.97 11.95 -3.34
CA GLN A 488 -15.64 11.47 -3.00
C GLN A 488 -15.70 10.19 -2.16
N MET A 489 -16.62 10.13 -1.21
CA MET A 489 -16.80 9.00 -0.29
C MET A 489 -17.39 7.75 -0.97
N ALA A 490 -18.35 7.92 -1.89
CA ALA A 490 -18.99 6.83 -2.62
C ALA A 490 -18.00 6.02 -3.49
N ARG A 491 -16.87 6.63 -3.88
CA ARG A 491 -15.80 5.96 -4.65
C ARG A 491 -15.07 4.86 -3.87
N PHE A 492 -15.19 4.84 -2.56
CA PHE A 492 -14.65 3.79 -1.70
C PHE A 492 -15.62 2.62 -1.51
N GLY A 493 -16.76 2.64 -2.20
CA GLY A 493 -17.83 1.66 -2.05
C GLY A 493 -18.82 2.03 -0.94
N SER A 494 -19.99 1.39 -0.96
CA SER A 494 -21.03 1.58 0.05
C SER A 494 -20.70 0.77 1.31
N THR A 495 -20.42 1.44 2.42
CA THR A 495 -20.44 0.83 3.75
C THR A 495 -21.80 1.09 4.41
N PRO A 496 -22.24 0.27 5.39
CA PRO A 496 -23.40 0.62 6.23
C PRO A 496 -23.24 1.95 6.97
N PHE A 497 -22.01 2.45 7.09
CA PHE A 497 -21.65 3.65 7.83
C PHE A 497 -21.58 4.90 6.97
N LEU A 498 -21.64 4.78 5.63
CA LEU A 498 -21.31 5.86 4.69
C LEU A 498 -22.01 7.18 5.00
N THR A 499 -23.30 7.14 5.35
CA THR A 499 -24.08 8.34 5.71
C THR A 499 -23.47 9.05 6.91
N TYR A 500 -23.14 8.30 7.96
CA TYR A 500 -22.58 8.82 9.19
C TYR A 500 -21.13 9.27 9.03
N GLU A 501 -20.36 8.57 8.20
CA GLU A 501 -19.00 8.99 7.80
C GLU A 501 -19.06 10.37 7.13
N ILE A 502 -20.00 10.56 6.18
CA ILE A 502 -20.20 11.84 5.49
C ILE A 502 -20.63 12.93 6.47
N GLU A 503 -21.58 12.64 7.35
CA GLU A 503 -22.01 13.61 8.35
C GLU A 503 -20.86 14.05 9.26
N ASP A 504 -20.03 13.13 9.76
CA ASP A 504 -18.89 13.50 10.63
C ASP A 504 -17.90 14.42 9.90
N ILE A 505 -17.58 14.12 8.62
CA ILE A 505 -16.72 14.99 7.78
C ILE A 505 -17.35 16.38 7.58
N LEU A 506 -18.66 16.43 7.34
CA LEU A 506 -19.38 17.71 7.23
C LEU A 506 -19.35 18.48 8.55
N GLU A 507 -19.36 17.77 9.67
CA GLU A 507 -19.27 18.36 10.98
C GLU A 507 -17.85 18.81 11.35
N GLY A 508 -16.82 18.42 10.58
CA GLY A 508 -15.41 18.74 10.83
C GLY A 508 -14.67 17.68 11.65
N ASP A 509 -15.30 16.54 11.88
CA ASP A 509 -14.74 15.40 12.60
C ASP A 509 -14.26 14.31 11.63
N ILE A 510 -13.31 13.51 12.11
CA ILE A 510 -12.96 12.24 11.50
C ILE A 510 -13.93 11.17 12.02
N PRO A 511 -14.53 10.33 11.15
CA PRO A 511 -15.44 9.28 11.59
C PRO A 511 -14.84 8.36 12.65
N TYR A 512 -15.57 8.12 13.74
CA TYR A 512 -15.12 7.31 14.87
C TYR A 512 -15.99 6.05 15.03
N VAL A 513 -15.48 4.90 14.55
CA VAL A 513 -16.18 3.61 14.65
C VAL A 513 -15.63 2.81 15.82
N PHE A 514 -16.51 2.25 16.66
CA PHE A 514 -16.10 1.48 17.83
C PHE A 514 -17.07 0.36 18.22
N SER A 515 -16.57 -0.62 18.97
CA SER A 515 -17.37 -1.67 19.62
C SER A 515 -16.99 -1.88 21.08
N LYS A 516 -17.86 -2.57 21.84
CA LYS A 516 -17.49 -3.17 23.12
C LYS A 516 -16.92 -4.57 22.89
N LEU A 517 -15.93 -4.95 23.71
CA LEU A 517 -15.25 -6.23 23.58
C LEU A 517 -16.20 -7.44 23.72
N ASN A 518 -17.18 -7.35 24.62
CA ASN A 518 -18.22 -8.37 24.84
C ASN A 518 -19.46 -8.22 23.93
N SER A 519 -19.36 -7.45 22.85
CA SER A 519 -20.46 -7.18 21.93
C SER A 519 -20.10 -7.60 20.50
N ASN A 520 -21.12 -7.81 19.67
CA ASN A 520 -21.00 -7.95 18.23
C ASN A 520 -21.57 -6.73 17.49
N THR A 521 -21.82 -5.61 18.17
CA THR A 521 -22.31 -4.40 17.55
C THR A 521 -21.18 -3.42 17.22
N LEU A 522 -21.36 -2.68 16.13
CA LEU A 522 -20.51 -1.58 15.72
C LEU A 522 -21.28 -0.28 15.91
N ASN A 523 -20.64 0.72 16.47
CA ASN A 523 -21.20 2.04 16.68
C ASN A 523 -20.38 3.04 15.89
N ILE A 524 -21.03 4.02 15.28
CA ILE A 524 -20.35 5.15 14.67
C ILE A 524 -20.74 6.43 15.40
N SER A 525 -19.73 7.10 15.94
CA SER A 525 -19.85 8.34 16.69
C SER A 525 -20.96 8.24 17.75
N LYS A 526 -21.88 9.21 17.85
CA LYS A 526 -23.03 9.17 18.79
C LYS A 526 -24.35 8.78 18.11
N LYS A 527 -24.30 8.27 16.88
CA LYS A 527 -25.41 8.40 15.94
C LYS A 527 -26.18 7.11 15.69
N MET A 528 -25.50 5.97 15.62
CA MET A 528 -26.15 4.71 15.28
C MET A 528 -25.39 3.48 15.77
N THR A 529 -26.16 2.43 16.11
CA THR A 529 -25.66 1.10 16.45
C THR A 529 -26.07 0.11 15.37
N PHE A 530 -25.10 -0.63 14.83
CA PHE A 530 -25.28 -1.67 13.84
C PHE A 530 -25.00 -3.02 14.46
N THR A 531 -25.87 -3.99 14.21
CA THR A 531 -25.57 -5.39 14.52
C THR A 531 -24.69 -5.91 13.40
N ASN A 532 -23.50 -6.40 13.73
CA ASN A 532 -22.65 -7.05 12.75
C ASN A 532 -23.31 -8.38 12.31
N ASN A 533 -23.07 -8.80 11.06
CA ASN A 533 -23.58 -10.06 10.50
C ASN A 533 -23.10 -11.30 11.29
N SER A 534 -21.94 -11.21 11.94
CA SER A 534 -21.46 -12.24 12.87
C SER A 534 -22.31 -12.28 14.16
N ARG A 535 -22.81 -13.47 14.49
CA ARG A 535 -23.48 -13.76 15.79
C ARG A 535 -22.51 -13.90 16.98
N ILE A 536 -21.21 -13.67 16.78
CA ILE A 536 -20.14 -13.88 17.77
C ILE A 536 -19.50 -12.53 18.13
N ASP A 537 -19.32 -12.29 19.44
CA ASP A 537 -18.65 -11.11 19.97
C ASP A 537 -17.11 -11.14 19.82
N PHE A 538 -16.48 -9.96 19.93
CA PHE A 538 -15.03 -9.79 19.74
C PHE A 538 -14.19 -10.58 20.76
N LEU A 539 -14.64 -10.66 22.02
CA LEU A 539 -13.96 -11.44 23.07
C LEU A 539 -13.90 -12.92 22.71
N THR A 540 -14.99 -13.48 22.21
CA THR A 540 -15.10 -14.88 21.81
C THR A 540 -14.21 -15.16 20.59
N LEU A 541 -14.17 -14.26 19.61
CA LEU A 541 -13.25 -14.36 18.46
C LEU A 541 -11.78 -14.32 18.89
N TRP A 542 -11.45 -13.42 19.81
CA TRP A 542 -10.11 -13.31 20.37
C TRP A 542 -9.71 -14.57 21.14
N LYS A 543 -10.57 -15.09 22.02
CA LYS A 543 -10.32 -16.35 22.75
C LYS A 543 -10.08 -17.53 21.80
N LYS A 544 -10.85 -17.63 20.72
CA LYS A 544 -10.64 -18.67 19.69
C LYS A 544 -9.22 -18.60 19.11
N LYS A 545 -8.71 -17.39 18.82
CA LYS A 545 -7.31 -17.19 18.40
C LYS A 545 -6.35 -17.67 19.48
N ILE A 546 -6.49 -17.20 20.73
CA ILE A 546 -5.56 -17.55 21.81
C ILE A 546 -5.49 -19.06 22.02
N HIS A 547 -6.64 -19.75 21.99
CA HIS A 547 -6.66 -21.21 22.11
C HIS A 547 -5.98 -21.92 20.95
N SER A 548 -6.05 -21.40 19.72
CA SER A 548 -5.44 -22.02 18.54
C SER A 548 -3.92 -21.81 18.42
N LEU A 549 -3.35 -20.79 19.09
CA LEU A 549 -1.92 -20.48 18.98
C LEU A 549 -1.02 -21.67 19.40
N SER A 550 0.09 -21.84 18.70
CA SER A 550 1.04 -22.94 18.87
C SER A 550 2.46 -22.53 18.50
N GLU A 551 3.43 -23.43 18.67
CA GLU A 551 4.81 -23.27 18.16
C GLU A 551 4.86 -23.00 16.65
N LYS A 552 3.92 -23.56 15.89
CA LYS A 552 3.84 -23.29 14.44
C LYS A 552 3.54 -21.82 14.17
N ASP A 553 2.66 -21.22 14.99
CA ASP A 553 2.32 -19.80 14.86
C ASP A 553 3.50 -18.90 15.23
N LEU A 554 4.32 -19.29 16.21
CA LEU A 554 5.56 -18.56 16.56
C LEU A 554 6.51 -18.51 15.36
N ASN A 555 6.84 -19.67 14.80
CA ASN A 555 7.72 -19.77 13.64
C ASN A 555 7.18 -18.95 12.45
N TYR A 556 5.86 -19.00 12.26
CA TYR A 556 5.16 -18.23 11.24
C TYR A 556 5.31 -16.72 11.43
N GLN A 557 5.12 -16.23 12.65
CA GLN A 557 5.31 -14.80 12.93
C GLN A 557 6.77 -14.36 12.83
N LEU A 558 7.72 -15.21 13.25
CA LEU A 558 9.16 -14.95 13.13
C LEU A 558 9.58 -14.83 11.66
N ASN A 559 9.07 -15.71 10.78
CA ASN A 559 9.33 -15.62 9.34
C ASN A 559 8.87 -14.28 8.76
N ILE A 560 7.66 -13.82 9.13
CA ILE A 560 7.15 -12.52 8.70
C ILE A 560 8.03 -11.37 9.19
N LEU A 561 8.43 -11.39 10.46
CA LEU A 561 9.34 -10.41 11.06
C LEU A 561 10.68 -10.35 10.31
N GLN A 562 11.28 -11.52 10.05
CA GLN A 562 12.55 -11.64 9.35
C GLN A 562 12.48 -11.07 7.94
N LYS A 563 11.43 -11.40 7.18
CA LYS A 563 11.21 -10.85 5.83
C LYS A 563 10.97 -9.34 5.84
N SER A 564 10.16 -8.87 6.78
CA SER A 564 9.93 -7.45 6.98
C SER A 564 11.25 -6.70 7.20
N PHE A 565 12.20 -7.31 7.93
CA PHE A 565 13.51 -6.74 8.22
C PHE A 565 14.54 -6.95 7.08
N GLY A 566 14.13 -7.56 5.98
CA GLY A 566 14.99 -7.83 4.82
C GLY A 566 16.00 -8.96 5.05
N ASP A 567 15.75 -9.84 6.02
CA ASP A 567 16.56 -11.04 6.21
C ASP A 567 16.37 -11.98 5.03
N LYS A 568 17.49 -12.42 4.47
CA LYS A 568 17.54 -13.53 3.53
C LYS A 568 17.60 -14.80 4.35
N ASN A 569 16.46 -15.38 4.70
CA ASN A 569 16.46 -16.66 5.41
C ASN A 569 16.70 -17.83 4.44
N ILE A 570 17.55 -18.74 4.88
CA ILE A 570 17.83 -20.10 4.39
C ILE A 570 18.03 -20.89 5.70
N THR A 571 17.22 -21.87 6.12
CA THR A 571 17.22 -23.26 5.62
C THR A 571 15.92 -24.04 5.88
N LEU A 572 15.61 -25.03 5.02
CA LEU A 572 14.62 -26.11 5.23
C LEU A 572 15.32 -27.48 5.12
N GLU A 573 16.23 -27.76 6.05
CA GLU A 573 16.92 -29.06 6.15
C GLU A 573 15.95 -30.23 6.46
N ASP A 574 14.77 -29.96 7.04
CA ASP A 574 13.89 -31.01 7.56
C ASP A 574 12.91 -31.65 6.55
N LEU A 575 12.62 -31.02 5.40
CA LEU A 575 11.66 -31.58 4.43
C LEU A 575 12.26 -32.69 3.56
N PHE A 576 13.57 -32.66 3.32
CA PHE A 576 14.25 -33.64 2.45
C PHE A 576 14.93 -34.77 3.23
N ILE A 577 14.98 -34.69 4.56
CA ILE A 577 15.51 -35.77 5.41
C ILE A 577 14.45 -36.86 5.69
N ILE A 578 13.17 -36.63 5.34
CA ILE A 578 12.10 -37.61 5.60
C ILE A 578 11.58 -38.24 4.31
N GLY A 579 12.10 -39.42 3.98
CA GLY A 579 11.33 -40.47 3.30
C GLY A 579 11.74 -40.78 1.85
N GLU A 580 11.97 -42.08 1.61
CA GLU A 580 12.21 -42.76 0.34
C GLU A 580 11.76 -42.03 -0.96
N LYS A 581 12.71 -41.77 -1.86
CA LYS A 581 12.74 -41.66 -3.35
C LYS A 581 11.47 -41.44 -4.22
N ASN A 582 10.24 -41.44 -3.73
CA ASN A 582 9.01 -41.54 -4.51
C ASN A 582 8.17 -40.24 -4.49
N ASP A 583 8.35 -39.46 -5.57
CA ASP A 583 7.48 -38.39 -6.11
C ASP A 583 7.59 -36.96 -5.56
N GLU A 584 8.69 -36.29 -5.91
CA GLU A 584 9.00 -34.87 -5.67
C GLU A 584 7.92 -33.89 -6.19
N ILE A 585 7.39 -34.16 -7.39
CA ILE A 585 6.32 -33.35 -8.00
C ILE A 585 5.10 -33.31 -7.08
N LYS A 586 4.72 -34.46 -6.51
CA LYS A 586 3.58 -34.56 -5.59
C LYS A 586 3.79 -33.76 -4.31
N THR A 587 5.01 -33.71 -3.78
CA THR A 587 5.34 -32.91 -2.58
C THR A 587 5.22 -31.42 -2.87
N LEU A 588 5.84 -30.93 -3.95
CA LEU A 588 5.76 -29.52 -4.35
C LEU A 588 4.32 -29.09 -4.66
N GLU A 589 3.59 -29.95 -5.36
CA GLU A 589 2.17 -29.74 -5.67
C GLU A 589 1.32 -29.67 -4.40
N SER A 590 1.53 -30.59 -3.46
CA SER A 590 0.82 -30.60 -2.17
C SER A 590 1.04 -29.31 -1.39
N TYR A 591 2.25 -28.75 -1.45
CA TYR A 591 2.56 -27.45 -0.86
C TYR A 591 1.75 -26.33 -1.54
N ILE A 592 1.85 -26.19 -2.86
CA ILE A 592 1.08 -25.18 -3.64
C ILE A 592 -0.40 -25.29 -3.32
N HIS A 593 -0.93 -26.51 -3.31
CA HIS A 593 -2.32 -26.76 -2.99
C HIS A 593 -2.68 -26.32 -1.57
N SER A 594 -1.86 -26.67 -0.57
CA SER A 594 -2.14 -26.35 0.83
C SER A 594 -2.13 -24.85 1.14
N LYS A 595 -1.37 -24.05 0.39
CA LYS A 595 -1.21 -22.61 0.57
C LYS A 595 -2.22 -21.75 -0.20
N ARG A 596 -3.10 -22.37 -0.98
CA ARG A 596 -4.13 -21.65 -1.73
C ARG A 596 -5.17 -21.04 -0.79
N ILE A 597 -5.66 -19.86 -1.16
CA ILE A 597 -6.78 -19.18 -0.51
C ILE A 597 -7.97 -19.29 -1.47
N VAL A 598 -9.07 -19.91 -1.03
CA VAL A 598 -10.30 -20.07 -1.83
C VAL A 598 -11.47 -19.40 -1.14
N HIS A 599 -12.19 -18.56 -1.86
CA HIS A 599 -13.40 -17.91 -1.37
C HIS A 599 -14.34 -17.59 -2.54
N ASN A 600 -15.64 -17.89 -2.42
CA ASN A 600 -16.65 -17.62 -3.47
C ASN A 600 -16.22 -18.02 -4.90
N LYS A 601 -15.60 -19.21 -5.05
CA LYS A 601 -15.03 -19.74 -6.30
C LYS A 601 -13.81 -18.98 -6.86
N GLN A 602 -13.35 -17.93 -6.19
CA GLN A 602 -12.05 -17.32 -6.45
C GLN A 602 -10.95 -18.15 -5.80
N VAL A 603 -9.77 -18.16 -6.43
CA VAL A 603 -8.57 -18.79 -5.87
C VAL A 603 -7.38 -17.86 -6.02
N THR A 604 -6.57 -17.74 -4.98
CA THR A 604 -5.31 -17.00 -5.04
C THR A 604 -4.27 -17.61 -4.10
N TRP A 605 -3.07 -17.07 -4.15
CA TRP A 605 -1.99 -17.33 -3.21
C TRP A 605 -1.49 -16.01 -2.66
N LEU A 606 -0.87 -16.03 -1.48
CA LEU A 606 -0.16 -14.85 -1.01
C LEU A 606 1.13 -14.71 -1.81
N HIS A 607 1.34 -13.54 -2.41
CA HIS A 607 2.57 -13.20 -3.10
C HIS A 607 3.39 -12.24 -2.24
N THR A 608 4.64 -12.61 -1.99
CA THR A 608 5.64 -11.79 -1.31
C THR A 608 6.42 -10.98 -2.35
N GLY A 609 6.08 -9.70 -2.45
CA GLY A 609 6.81 -8.72 -3.22
C GLY A 609 7.77 -7.91 -2.34
N TYR A 610 8.64 -7.19 -3.01
CA TYR A 610 9.61 -6.30 -2.41
C TYR A 610 9.55 -4.99 -3.19
N GLU A 611 9.15 -3.90 -2.54
CA GLU A 611 9.13 -2.57 -3.16
C GLU A 611 10.43 -1.84 -2.83
N ASP A 612 11.12 -1.35 -3.85
CA ASP A 612 12.30 -0.52 -3.68
C ASP A 612 11.87 0.91 -3.36
N LEU A 613 12.06 1.31 -2.11
CA LEU A 613 11.75 2.66 -1.63
C LEU A 613 12.88 3.66 -1.91
N THR A 614 14.01 3.24 -2.48
CA THR A 614 15.24 4.05 -2.41
C THR A 614 15.42 5.08 -3.52
N LYS A 615 15.45 6.33 -3.06
CA LYS A 615 16.52 7.28 -3.40
C LYS A 615 17.57 7.43 -2.27
N ASP A 616 17.53 6.62 -1.22
CA ASP A 616 18.49 6.62 -0.10
C ASP A 616 19.23 5.28 0.02
N LYS A 617 20.54 5.27 0.25
CA LYS A 617 21.40 4.10 -0.04
C LYS A 617 21.21 2.88 0.87
N ASP A 618 20.48 3.02 1.97
CA ASP A 618 20.38 1.99 3.01
C ASP A 618 18.96 1.40 3.19
N PHE A 619 17.95 1.92 2.48
CA PHE A 619 16.53 1.57 2.67
C PHE A 619 15.91 0.73 1.55
N LYS A 620 16.71 -0.17 0.96
CA LYS A 620 16.53 -0.66 -0.42
C LYS A 620 15.22 -1.36 -0.73
N ILE A 621 14.57 -2.00 0.24
CA ILE A 621 13.48 -2.92 -0.07
C ILE A 621 12.49 -2.99 1.11
N ARG A 622 11.18 -3.00 0.82
CA ARG A 622 10.11 -3.29 1.79
C ARG A 622 9.24 -4.45 1.38
N LEU A 623 8.95 -5.30 2.35
CA LEU A 623 8.00 -6.39 2.18
C LEU A 623 6.65 -5.81 1.75
N LYS A 624 6.11 -6.36 0.66
CA LYS A 624 4.76 -6.10 0.17
C LYS A 624 4.03 -7.43 0.07
N LEU A 625 2.96 -7.58 0.83
CA LEU A 625 2.11 -8.77 0.79
C LEU A 625 0.85 -8.45 0.00
N GLN A 626 0.59 -9.23 -1.05
CA GLN A 626 -0.54 -8.99 -1.93
C GLN A 626 -1.11 -10.30 -2.49
N PRO A 627 -2.36 -10.31 -2.98
CA PRO A 627 -2.85 -11.41 -3.80
C PRO A 627 -1.92 -11.65 -4.98
N MET A 628 -1.68 -12.92 -5.28
CA MET A 628 -1.03 -13.31 -6.53
C MET A 628 -1.77 -12.69 -7.71
N ASN A 629 -1.02 -12.04 -8.59
CA ASN A 629 -1.53 -11.39 -9.79
C ASN A 629 -1.98 -12.42 -10.84
N ASN A 630 -2.52 -11.96 -11.97
CA ASN A 630 -2.98 -12.83 -13.05
C ASN A 630 -1.92 -13.00 -14.17
N SER A 631 -0.66 -12.64 -13.95
CA SER A 631 0.39 -12.76 -14.98
C SER A 631 0.80 -14.20 -15.24
N LEU A 632 1.50 -14.45 -16.36
CA LEU A 632 2.13 -15.74 -16.63
C LEU A 632 3.42 -15.91 -15.82
N TYR A 633 4.16 -14.84 -15.54
CA TYR A 633 5.47 -14.86 -14.88
C TYR A 633 5.40 -15.40 -13.45
N ASN A 634 4.65 -14.71 -12.58
CA ASN A 634 4.51 -15.05 -11.16
C ASN A 634 3.05 -15.07 -10.72
N GLY A 635 2.13 -15.21 -11.67
CA GLY A 635 0.70 -15.14 -11.44
C GLY A 635 -0.05 -16.45 -11.67
N LYS A 636 -1.37 -16.36 -11.50
CA LYS A 636 -2.31 -17.49 -11.59
C LYS A 636 -2.27 -18.21 -12.94
N ILE A 637 -1.96 -17.52 -14.04
CA ILE A 637 -1.86 -18.14 -15.37
C ILE A 637 -0.74 -19.18 -15.38
N GLY A 638 0.40 -18.87 -14.77
CA GLY A 638 1.51 -19.80 -14.63
C GLY A 638 1.11 -21.07 -13.87
N VAL A 639 0.43 -20.90 -12.73
CA VAL A 639 -0.09 -22.00 -11.92
C VAL A 639 -1.12 -22.83 -12.69
N ALA A 640 -1.99 -22.18 -13.47
CA ALA A 640 -2.98 -22.86 -14.30
C ALA A 640 -2.31 -23.76 -15.36
N ILE A 641 -1.29 -23.27 -16.05
CA ILE A 641 -0.54 -24.05 -17.04
C ILE A 641 0.11 -25.28 -16.37
N THR A 642 0.70 -25.11 -15.20
CA THR A 642 1.28 -26.24 -14.45
C THR A 642 0.23 -27.30 -14.12
N TYR A 643 -0.93 -26.92 -13.58
CA TYR A 643 -2.02 -27.89 -13.30
C TYR A 643 -2.61 -28.52 -14.57
N TYR A 644 -2.68 -27.78 -15.68
CA TYR A 644 -3.10 -28.33 -16.96
C TYR A 644 -2.16 -29.44 -17.42
N TYR A 645 -0.84 -29.24 -17.34
CA TYR A 645 0.13 -30.26 -17.75
C TYR A 645 0.27 -31.39 -16.74
N LEU A 646 0.10 -31.16 -15.45
CA LEU A 646 -0.06 -32.23 -14.45
C LEU A 646 -1.24 -33.14 -14.81
N TRP A 647 -2.39 -32.57 -15.13
CA TRP A 647 -3.55 -33.35 -15.58
C TRP A 647 -3.25 -34.11 -16.89
N LYS A 648 -2.64 -33.46 -17.89
CA LYS A 648 -2.36 -34.09 -19.19
C LYS A 648 -1.33 -35.22 -19.10
N THR A 649 -0.39 -35.14 -18.16
CA THR A 649 0.69 -36.13 -17.98
C THR A 649 0.28 -37.27 -17.07
N LYS A 650 -0.32 -36.97 -15.92
CA LYS A 650 -0.69 -37.97 -14.90
C LYS A 650 -2.11 -38.52 -15.07
N ASN A 651 -2.95 -37.88 -15.91
CA ASN A 651 -4.35 -38.24 -16.16
C ASN A 651 -5.22 -38.28 -14.88
N ASP A 652 -4.93 -37.38 -13.94
CA ASP A 652 -5.64 -37.28 -12.66
C ASP A 652 -6.76 -36.21 -12.71
N PHE A 653 -7.97 -36.59 -12.29
CA PHE A 653 -9.13 -35.71 -12.29
C PHE A 653 -9.03 -34.58 -11.26
N ASP A 654 -8.27 -34.75 -10.17
CA ASP A 654 -8.08 -33.70 -9.17
C ASP A 654 -7.25 -32.55 -9.73
N TYR A 655 -6.21 -32.83 -10.54
CA TYR A 655 -5.46 -31.79 -11.25
C TYR A 655 -6.33 -31.04 -12.26
N LYS A 656 -7.25 -31.75 -12.94
CA LYS A 656 -8.23 -31.11 -13.82
C LYS A 656 -9.14 -30.15 -13.04
N ASN A 657 -9.64 -30.56 -11.88
CA ASN A 657 -10.51 -29.71 -11.06
C ASN A 657 -9.77 -28.47 -10.54
N ARG A 658 -8.50 -28.62 -10.13
CA ARG A 658 -7.65 -27.49 -9.68
C ARG A 658 -7.39 -26.52 -10.83
N PHE A 659 -7.06 -27.01 -12.02
CA PHE A 659 -6.95 -26.20 -13.22
C PHE A 659 -8.24 -25.44 -13.54
N LEU A 660 -9.39 -26.13 -13.53
CA LEU A 660 -10.69 -25.51 -13.83
C LEU A 660 -11.09 -24.44 -12.81
N LEU A 661 -10.76 -24.62 -11.53
CA LEU A 661 -10.98 -23.60 -10.51
C LEU A 661 -10.23 -22.31 -10.85
N ILE A 662 -8.94 -22.41 -11.20
CA ILE A 662 -8.11 -21.26 -11.56
C ILE A 662 -8.60 -20.62 -12.86
N LEU A 663 -8.91 -21.43 -13.88
CA LEU A 663 -9.40 -20.93 -15.17
C LEU A 663 -10.73 -20.18 -15.01
N ASN A 664 -11.69 -20.74 -14.27
CA ASN A 664 -12.97 -20.08 -14.06
C ASN A 664 -12.81 -18.77 -13.27
N ASP A 665 -11.95 -18.74 -12.24
CA ASP A 665 -11.63 -17.52 -11.52
C ASP A 665 -11.07 -16.42 -12.46
N LEU A 666 -10.11 -16.79 -13.32
CA LEU A 666 -9.53 -15.89 -14.31
C LEU A 666 -10.55 -15.34 -15.31
N LEU A 667 -11.56 -16.13 -15.69
CA LEU A 667 -12.62 -15.72 -16.63
C LEU A 667 -13.73 -14.92 -15.94
N ASP A 668 -14.11 -15.29 -14.72
CA ASP A 668 -15.21 -14.66 -13.97
C ASP A 668 -14.87 -13.26 -13.47
N HIS A 669 -13.59 -12.99 -13.23
CA HIS A 669 -13.10 -11.71 -12.70
C HIS A 669 -12.22 -10.93 -13.68
N PHE A 670 -12.32 -11.23 -14.98
CA PHE A 670 -11.66 -10.46 -16.03
C PHE A 670 -12.46 -9.20 -16.35
N ASP A 671 -11.82 -8.02 -16.29
CA ASP A 671 -12.48 -6.74 -16.59
C ASP A 671 -11.51 -5.71 -17.20
N LEU A 672 -11.67 -5.45 -18.50
CA LEU A 672 -10.87 -4.45 -19.22
C LEU A 672 -11.20 -3.00 -18.85
N SER A 673 -12.35 -2.73 -18.25
CA SER A 673 -12.84 -1.36 -17.97
C SER A 673 -12.27 -0.76 -16.69
N ASN A 674 -11.91 -1.60 -15.72
CA ASN A 674 -11.53 -1.17 -14.36
C ASN A 674 -10.04 -0.84 -14.17
N GLN A 675 -9.15 -1.15 -15.13
CA GLN A 675 -7.72 -0.81 -15.03
C GLN A 675 -7.26 0.22 -16.06
N LYS A 676 -6.58 1.27 -15.59
CA LYS A 676 -6.21 2.43 -16.43
C LYS A 676 -5.15 2.16 -17.50
N ASN A 677 -4.48 1.00 -17.52
CA ASN A 677 -3.66 0.49 -18.63
C ASN A 677 -3.19 -0.93 -18.28
N TYR A 678 -3.57 -1.92 -19.07
CA TYR A 678 -2.98 -3.26 -18.96
C TYR A 678 -1.63 -3.30 -19.68
N ASP A 679 -0.66 -4.00 -19.08
CA ASP A 679 0.56 -4.43 -19.78
C ASP A 679 0.18 -5.39 -20.92
N ILE A 680 0.84 -5.24 -22.06
CA ILE A 680 0.58 -6.03 -23.25
C ILE A 680 1.43 -7.31 -23.30
N GLY A 681 2.53 -7.38 -22.55
CA GLY A 681 3.49 -8.48 -22.58
C GLY A 681 2.90 -9.86 -22.30
N VAL A 682 3.60 -10.91 -22.72
CA VAL A 682 3.15 -12.30 -22.52
C VAL A 682 3.40 -12.77 -21.09
N PHE A 683 4.57 -12.45 -20.52
CA PHE A 683 4.88 -12.84 -19.15
C PHE A 683 4.21 -11.95 -18.11
N SER A 684 4.17 -10.64 -18.31
CA SER A 684 3.66 -9.66 -17.33
C SER A 684 2.21 -9.20 -17.57
N GLY A 685 1.63 -9.45 -18.75
CA GLY A 685 0.40 -8.77 -19.19
C GLY A 685 -0.62 -9.66 -19.90
N LEU A 686 -1.44 -9.02 -20.74
CA LEU A 686 -2.57 -9.65 -21.44
C LEU A 686 -2.17 -10.75 -22.43
N GLY A 687 -0.93 -10.73 -22.94
CA GLY A 687 -0.42 -11.80 -23.80
C GLY A 687 -0.46 -13.17 -23.11
N GLY A 688 -0.32 -13.22 -21.78
CA GLY A 688 -0.39 -14.45 -21.01
C GLY A 688 -1.76 -15.14 -21.09
N TYR A 689 -2.85 -14.36 -21.14
CA TYR A 689 -4.20 -14.90 -21.32
C TYR A 689 -4.35 -15.53 -22.71
N ILE A 690 -3.89 -14.82 -23.74
CA ILE A 690 -3.89 -15.34 -25.12
C ILE A 690 -3.09 -16.64 -25.21
N TYR A 691 -1.94 -16.70 -24.53
CA TYR A 691 -1.12 -17.90 -24.50
C TYR A 691 -1.84 -19.08 -23.84
N LEU A 692 -2.39 -18.90 -22.63
CA LEU A 692 -3.17 -19.93 -21.93
C LEU A 692 -4.34 -20.44 -22.77
N PHE A 693 -5.10 -19.54 -23.40
CA PHE A 693 -6.27 -19.90 -24.18
C PHE A 693 -5.91 -20.76 -25.41
N ASN A 694 -4.75 -20.52 -26.01
CA ASN A 694 -4.28 -21.26 -27.18
C ASN A 694 -3.51 -22.55 -26.83
N LEU A 695 -3.04 -22.69 -25.58
CA LEU A 695 -2.46 -23.92 -25.03
C LEU A 695 -3.50 -24.99 -24.70
N ILE A 696 -4.64 -24.59 -24.14
CA ILE A 696 -5.62 -25.52 -23.58
C ILE A 696 -6.39 -26.29 -24.66
N ALA A 697 -6.97 -27.44 -24.28
CA ALA A 697 -7.70 -28.29 -25.22
C ALA A 697 -8.94 -27.57 -25.79
N PRO A 698 -9.29 -27.76 -27.08
CA PRO A 698 -10.45 -27.12 -27.69
C PRO A 698 -11.77 -27.33 -26.94
N SER A 699 -11.94 -28.47 -26.28
CA SER A 699 -13.13 -28.78 -25.47
C SER A 699 -13.32 -27.88 -24.24
N LEU A 700 -12.29 -27.12 -23.85
CA LEU A 700 -12.31 -26.22 -22.70
C LEU A 700 -12.53 -24.75 -23.12
N ARG A 701 -12.56 -24.46 -24.42
CA ARG A 701 -12.77 -23.11 -24.96
C ARG A 701 -14.26 -22.77 -24.99
N THR A 702 -14.76 -22.30 -23.85
CA THR A 702 -16.15 -21.84 -23.71
C THR A 702 -16.40 -20.56 -24.52
N SER A 703 -17.66 -20.24 -24.78
CA SER A 703 -18.05 -18.98 -25.45
C SER A 703 -17.55 -17.74 -24.70
N LYS A 704 -17.53 -17.80 -23.37
CA LYS A 704 -17.01 -16.73 -22.50
C LYS A 704 -15.52 -16.49 -22.72
N LEU A 705 -14.72 -17.56 -22.77
CA LEU A 705 -13.29 -17.47 -23.03
C LEU A 705 -13.01 -16.87 -24.41
N ILE A 706 -13.75 -17.31 -25.43
CA ILE A 706 -13.62 -16.79 -26.79
C ILE A 706 -13.95 -15.29 -26.86
N ALA A 707 -14.99 -14.84 -26.16
CA ALA A 707 -15.33 -13.41 -26.08
C ALA A 707 -14.21 -12.59 -25.43
N ILE A 708 -13.68 -13.05 -24.27
CA ILE A 708 -12.57 -12.39 -23.58
C ILE A 708 -11.31 -12.33 -24.47
N GLU A 709 -10.99 -13.41 -25.19
CA GLU A 709 -9.88 -13.44 -26.13
C GLU A 709 -10.02 -12.38 -27.23
N GLN A 710 -11.22 -12.22 -27.79
CA GLN A 710 -11.51 -11.20 -28.80
C GLN A 710 -11.34 -9.78 -28.24
N ASP A 711 -11.87 -9.52 -27.04
CA ASP A 711 -11.74 -8.22 -26.39
C ASP A 711 -10.27 -7.87 -26.11
N ILE A 712 -9.48 -8.85 -25.67
CA ILE A 712 -8.03 -8.68 -25.48
C ILE A 712 -7.34 -8.37 -26.81
N LEU A 713 -7.58 -9.14 -27.87
CA LEU A 713 -6.97 -8.92 -29.19
C LEU A 713 -7.31 -7.52 -29.75
N GLN A 714 -8.55 -7.07 -29.57
CA GLN A 714 -8.97 -5.72 -29.95
C GLN A 714 -8.24 -4.64 -29.16
N TYR A 715 -8.12 -4.81 -27.84
CA TYR A 715 -7.38 -3.88 -26.97
C TYR A 715 -5.89 -3.81 -27.34
N LEU A 716 -5.24 -4.97 -27.53
CA LEU A 716 -3.85 -5.08 -27.96
C LEU A 716 -3.61 -4.35 -29.29
N GLY A 717 -4.53 -4.50 -30.26
CA GLY A 717 -4.46 -3.80 -31.54
C GLY A 717 -4.42 -2.26 -31.44
N GLN A 718 -4.94 -1.68 -30.35
CA GLN A 718 -4.90 -0.24 -30.09
C GLN A 718 -3.65 0.20 -29.33
N LYS A 719 -3.00 -0.72 -28.60
CA LYS A 719 -1.89 -0.44 -27.69
C LYS A 719 -0.51 -0.72 -28.27
N ILE A 720 -0.36 -1.77 -29.09
CA ILE A 720 0.95 -2.23 -29.62
C ILE A 720 1.77 -1.06 -30.21
N LYS A 721 1.19 -0.20 -31.04
CA LYS A 721 1.92 0.93 -31.66
C LYS A 721 2.42 2.00 -30.68
N LYS A 722 1.82 2.07 -29.49
CA LYS A 722 2.15 3.05 -28.45
C LYS A 722 3.10 2.48 -27.40
N ASP A 723 3.36 1.18 -27.47
CA ASP A 723 4.18 0.49 -26.50
C ASP A 723 5.66 0.87 -26.64
N LYS A 724 6.30 1.06 -25.49
CA LYS A 724 7.71 1.44 -25.36
C LYS A 724 8.56 0.33 -24.74
N ILE A 725 7.93 -0.74 -24.28
CA ILE A 725 8.61 -1.93 -23.79
C ILE A 725 8.70 -2.90 -24.97
N LEU A 726 9.89 -3.16 -25.50
CA LEU A 726 10.01 -3.88 -26.78
C LEU A 726 10.45 -5.33 -26.62
N ASP A 727 10.70 -5.77 -25.40
CA ASP A 727 11.35 -7.03 -25.10
C ASP A 727 10.43 -8.28 -25.14
N ILE A 728 11.00 -9.45 -24.82
CA ILE A 728 10.27 -10.73 -24.82
C ILE A 728 9.37 -10.88 -23.59
N MET A 729 9.78 -10.33 -22.46
CA MET A 729 9.09 -10.52 -21.19
C MET A 729 7.78 -9.73 -21.13
N SER A 730 7.92 -8.43 -21.31
CA SER A 730 6.87 -7.45 -21.05
C SER A 730 6.44 -6.70 -22.30
N GLY A 731 7.10 -6.95 -23.43
CA GLY A 731 7.00 -6.09 -24.59
C GLY A 731 6.42 -6.69 -25.87
N THR A 732 6.49 -5.85 -26.89
CA THR A 732 6.02 -6.15 -28.25
C THR A 732 6.68 -7.39 -28.88
N ALA A 733 7.96 -7.67 -28.62
CA ALA A 733 8.62 -8.85 -29.21
C ALA A 733 8.04 -10.17 -28.69
N GLY A 734 7.69 -10.24 -27.41
CA GLY A 734 7.03 -11.43 -26.85
C GLY A 734 5.68 -11.70 -27.52
N LEU A 735 4.89 -10.64 -27.75
CA LEU A 735 3.63 -10.74 -28.50
C LEU A 735 3.84 -11.17 -29.95
N LEU A 736 4.85 -10.63 -30.64
CA LEU A 736 5.18 -11.04 -32.00
C LEU A 736 5.44 -12.55 -32.05
N LEU A 737 6.29 -13.05 -31.15
CA LEU A 737 6.64 -14.46 -31.07
C LEU A 737 5.39 -15.33 -30.84
N LEU A 738 4.58 -14.99 -29.82
CA LEU A 738 3.34 -15.69 -29.52
C LEU A 738 2.37 -15.70 -30.72
N PHE A 739 2.14 -14.55 -31.34
CA PHE A 739 1.22 -14.45 -32.47
C PHE A 739 1.70 -15.22 -33.70
N CYS A 740 3.01 -15.23 -33.96
CA CYS A 740 3.59 -16.07 -35.01
C CYS A 740 3.36 -17.56 -34.73
N ASN A 741 3.55 -18.03 -33.49
CA ASN A 741 3.32 -19.42 -33.11
C ASN A 741 1.84 -19.81 -33.23
N ILE A 742 0.91 -18.93 -32.81
CA ILE A 742 -0.53 -19.14 -33.03
C ILE A 742 -0.84 -19.20 -34.53
N TYR A 743 -0.26 -18.29 -35.33
CA TYR A 743 -0.50 -18.21 -36.77
C TYR A 743 0.00 -19.44 -37.53
N LYS A 744 1.14 -20.04 -37.11
CA LYS A 744 1.64 -21.33 -37.64
C LYS A 744 0.60 -22.44 -37.54
N LYS A 745 -0.14 -22.49 -36.43
CA LYS A 745 -1.16 -23.53 -36.13
C LYS A 745 -2.54 -23.19 -36.71
N SER A 746 -2.92 -21.90 -36.68
CA SER A 746 -4.23 -21.42 -37.13
C SER A 746 -4.13 -20.05 -37.82
N PRO A 747 -3.88 -20.02 -39.15
CA PRO A 747 -3.78 -18.77 -39.89
C PRO A 747 -5.10 -17.98 -39.93
N ASN A 748 -5.07 -16.71 -39.50
CA ASN A 748 -6.21 -15.79 -39.60
C ASN A 748 -5.74 -14.36 -39.98
N LYS A 749 -6.56 -13.66 -40.79
CA LYS A 749 -6.34 -12.27 -41.22
C LYS A 749 -6.18 -11.29 -40.06
N GLU A 750 -6.97 -11.43 -39.00
CA GLU A 750 -6.91 -10.55 -37.84
C GLU A 750 -5.57 -10.68 -37.11
N LEU A 751 -5.15 -11.92 -36.85
CA LEU A 751 -3.86 -12.21 -36.24
C LEU A 751 -2.69 -11.72 -37.11
N LYS A 752 -2.77 -11.90 -38.43
CA LYS A 752 -1.78 -11.36 -39.37
C LYS A 752 -1.66 -9.83 -39.29
N LYS A 753 -2.77 -9.13 -39.06
CA LYS A 753 -2.76 -7.67 -38.85
C LYS A 753 -2.03 -7.32 -37.55
N LEU A 754 -2.31 -8.01 -36.45
CA LEU A 754 -1.63 -7.79 -35.17
C LEU A 754 -0.11 -8.07 -35.26
N ILE A 755 0.28 -9.16 -35.93
CA ILE A 755 1.68 -9.46 -36.24
C ILE A 755 2.34 -8.28 -36.97
N GLY A 756 1.67 -7.74 -37.99
CA GLY A 756 2.14 -6.57 -38.73
C GLY A 756 2.33 -5.34 -37.84
N LEU A 757 1.42 -5.09 -36.88
CA LEU A 757 1.55 -4.00 -35.91
C LEU A 757 2.77 -4.19 -35.00
N CYS A 758 3.04 -5.42 -34.54
CA CYS A 758 4.20 -5.69 -33.71
C CYS A 758 5.51 -5.41 -34.47
N VAL A 759 5.62 -5.92 -35.71
CA VAL A 759 6.79 -5.68 -36.56
C VAL A 759 6.98 -4.20 -36.85
N GLU A 760 5.90 -3.48 -37.17
CA GLU A 760 5.95 -2.03 -37.40
C GLU A 760 6.46 -1.29 -36.15
N ASN A 761 5.98 -1.63 -34.96
CA ASN A 761 6.43 -1.00 -33.72
C ASN A 761 7.91 -1.28 -33.44
N LEU A 762 8.37 -2.53 -33.59
CA LEU A 762 9.77 -2.88 -33.40
C LEU A 762 10.68 -2.12 -34.37
N LEU A 763 10.33 -2.06 -35.66
CA LEU A 763 11.14 -1.33 -36.66
C LEU A 763 11.15 0.18 -36.41
N ASN A 764 10.04 0.77 -35.98
CA ASN A 764 9.95 2.22 -35.71
C ASN A 764 10.81 2.67 -34.52
N ASN A 765 11.20 1.74 -33.63
CA ASN A 765 12.06 2.03 -32.49
C ASN A 765 13.48 1.41 -32.66
N LEU A 766 13.84 0.97 -33.88
CA LEU A 766 15.19 0.52 -34.20
C LEU A 766 16.15 1.72 -34.26
N ILE A 767 17.30 1.60 -33.59
CA ILE A 767 18.33 2.64 -33.54
C ILE A 767 19.51 2.21 -34.42
N GLU A 768 19.93 3.08 -35.34
CA GLU A 768 21.15 2.88 -36.13
C GLU A 768 22.38 3.39 -35.36
N SER A 769 23.43 2.58 -35.32
CA SER A 769 24.72 2.90 -34.72
C SER A 769 25.70 3.43 -35.79
N GLU A 770 26.57 4.37 -35.39
CA GLU A 770 27.61 4.99 -36.23
C GLU A 770 28.55 3.96 -36.93
N GLY A 771 28.63 2.72 -36.39
CA GLY A 771 29.48 1.62 -36.87
C GLY A 771 28.86 0.64 -37.88
N LYS A 772 27.77 1.01 -38.58
CA LYS A 772 27.00 0.15 -39.54
C LYS A 772 26.21 -1.00 -38.90
N GLY A 773 25.77 -0.85 -37.66
CA GLY A 773 24.92 -1.82 -36.96
C GLY A 773 23.62 -1.19 -36.45
N SER A 774 22.65 -1.98 -36.02
CA SER A 774 21.41 -1.49 -35.42
C SER A 774 21.09 -2.20 -34.11
N TYR A 775 20.35 -1.56 -33.21
CA TYR A 775 19.94 -2.17 -31.93
C TYR A 775 18.64 -1.56 -31.39
N TRP A 776 18.12 -2.13 -30.31
CA TRP A 776 17.02 -1.54 -29.52
C TRP A 776 17.51 -1.15 -28.13
N GLU A 777 17.05 0.00 -27.66
CA GLU A 777 17.28 0.43 -26.29
C GLU A 777 16.41 -0.40 -25.34
N SER A 778 17.00 -0.87 -24.22
CA SER A 778 16.23 -1.56 -23.19
C SER A 778 15.37 -0.58 -22.42
N SER A 779 14.09 -0.91 -22.25
CA SER A 779 13.15 -0.14 -21.42
C SER A 779 13.48 -0.18 -19.94
N VAL A 780 14.24 -1.18 -19.47
CA VAL A 780 14.59 -1.36 -18.05
C VAL A 780 15.72 -0.42 -17.62
N GLU A 781 16.79 -0.34 -18.42
CA GLU A 781 18.02 0.39 -18.07
C GLU A 781 18.21 1.69 -18.86
N LYS A 782 17.37 1.97 -19.88
CA LYS A 782 17.58 3.03 -20.88
C LYS A 782 19.00 3.01 -21.46
N LYS A 783 19.48 1.79 -21.69
CA LYS A 783 20.81 1.45 -22.18
C LYS A 783 20.70 0.25 -23.10
N LEU A 784 21.74 0.02 -23.87
CA LEU A 784 21.91 -1.21 -24.62
C LEU A 784 21.90 -2.40 -23.65
N ILE A 785 21.17 -3.46 -24.00
CA ILE A 785 21.26 -4.80 -23.40
C ILE A 785 21.17 -5.80 -24.55
N LEU A 786 22.08 -6.79 -24.57
CA LEU A 786 22.12 -7.80 -25.63
C LEU A 786 21.26 -9.03 -25.34
N GLY A 787 21.06 -9.40 -24.07
CA GLY A 787 20.42 -10.66 -23.67
C GLY A 787 19.00 -10.92 -24.20
N PHE A 788 18.52 -12.15 -24.04
CA PHE A 788 17.26 -12.59 -24.64
C PHE A 788 16.01 -11.96 -24.03
N SER A 789 15.85 -11.98 -22.71
CA SER A 789 14.59 -11.56 -22.06
C SER A 789 14.31 -10.07 -22.19
N HIS A 790 15.30 -9.21 -21.94
CA HIS A 790 15.15 -7.74 -21.88
C HIS A 790 15.97 -6.98 -22.95
N GLY A 791 16.56 -7.70 -23.90
CA GLY A 791 17.57 -7.15 -24.81
C GLY A 791 17.35 -7.51 -26.28
N THR A 792 18.33 -7.10 -27.06
CA THR A 792 18.28 -7.09 -28.54
C THR A 792 18.11 -8.49 -29.15
N SER A 793 18.73 -9.53 -28.57
CA SER A 793 18.67 -10.87 -29.16
C SER A 793 17.30 -11.53 -29.07
N GLY A 794 16.50 -11.23 -28.04
CA GLY A 794 15.12 -11.73 -27.97
C GLY A 794 14.26 -11.13 -29.08
N ILE A 795 14.43 -9.83 -29.34
CA ILE A 795 13.75 -9.14 -30.43
C ILE A 795 14.15 -9.74 -31.77
N LEU A 796 15.44 -10.02 -31.97
CA LEU A 796 15.93 -10.70 -33.16
C LEU A 796 15.30 -12.07 -33.34
N TYR A 797 15.20 -12.87 -32.28
CA TYR A 797 14.57 -14.19 -32.34
C TYR A 797 13.11 -14.09 -32.81
N ALA A 798 12.31 -13.18 -32.24
CA ALA A 798 10.94 -12.97 -32.66
C ALA A 798 10.83 -12.54 -34.14
N LEU A 799 11.74 -11.69 -34.61
CA LEU A 799 11.82 -11.28 -36.02
C LEU A 799 12.29 -12.40 -36.95
N ALA A 800 13.16 -13.30 -36.49
CA ALA A 800 13.59 -14.46 -37.25
C ALA A 800 12.43 -15.45 -37.47
N ILE A 801 11.63 -15.71 -36.43
CA ILE A 801 10.40 -16.52 -36.56
C ILE A 801 9.40 -15.87 -37.52
N TYR A 802 9.29 -14.54 -37.51
CA TYR A 802 8.50 -13.81 -38.50
C TYR A 802 9.06 -13.96 -39.92
N GLU A 803 10.37 -13.84 -40.11
CA GLU A 803 11.03 -13.97 -41.42
C GLU A 803 10.85 -15.37 -42.01
N GLU A 804 10.96 -16.42 -41.19
CA GLU A 804 10.68 -17.80 -41.59
C GLU A 804 9.24 -17.96 -42.12
N LEU A 805 8.27 -17.27 -41.52
CA LEU A 805 6.85 -17.36 -41.88
C LEU A 805 6.45 -16.56 -43.12
N PHE A 806 7.07 -15.40 -43.34
CA PHE A 806 6.61 -14.43 -44.35
C PHE A 806 7.66 -14.03 -45.38
N SER A 807 8.92 -14.44 -45.20
CA SER A 807 10.06 -14.22 -46.12
C SER A 807 10.21 -12.77 -46.60
N VAL A 808 10.26 -11.82 -45.66
CA VAL A 808 10.31 -10.38 -45.94
C VAL A 808 11.74 -9.86 -45.98
N THR A 809 12.21 -9.41 -47.16
CA THR A 809 13.60 -8.95 -47.39
C THR A 809 14.07 -7.89 -46.40
N LYS A 810 13.25 -6.88 -46.10
CA LYS A 810 13.60 -5.82 -45.14
C LYS A 810 13.86 -6.36 -43.73
N ILE A 811 13.14 -7.40 -43.31
CA ILE A 811 13.36 -8.02 -42.00
C ILE A 811 14.66 -8.80 -42.01
N LYS A 812 14.95 -9.53 -43.09
CA LYS A 812 16.23 -10.23 -43.26
C LYS A 812 17.43 -9.27 -43.22
N GLU A 813 17.34 -8.11 -43.86
CA GLU A 813 18.34 -7.05 -43.79
C GLU A 813 18.50 -6.50 -42.37
N THR A 814 17.37 -6.26 -41.68
CA THR A 814 17.37 -5.79 -40.28
C THR A 814 18.05 -6.81 -39.36
N ILE A 815 17.70 -8.09 -39.49
CA ILE A 815 18.34 -9.17 -38.73
C ILE A 815 19.85 -9.15 -38.97
N GLY A 816 20.30 -9.00 -40.22
CA GLY A 816 21.72 -8.89 -40.56
C GLY A 816 22.42 -7.69 -39.92
N ALA A 817 21.80 -6.50 -39.98
CA ALA A 817 22.37 -5.27 -39.40
C ALA A 817 22.51 -5.34 -37.87
N VAL A 818 21.53 -5.91 -37.18
CA VAL A 818 21.57 -6.07 -35.72
C VAL A 818 22.55 -7.18 -35.33
N THR A 819 22.58 -8.29 -36.09
CA THR A 819 23.54 -9.39 -35.92
C THR A 819 24.99 -8.90 -36.00
N LEU A 820 25.28 -8.00 -36.95
CA LEU A 820 26.58 -7.33 -37.08
C LEU A 820 26.88 -6.45 -35.87
N PHE A 821 25.90 -5.71 -35.36
CA PHE A 821 26.05 -4.88 -34.17
C PHE A 821 26.41 -5.68 -32.92
N GLU A 822 25.68 -6.78 -32.65
CA GLU A 822 25.99 -7.67 -31.52
C GLU A 822 27.41 -8.24 -31.63
N ASN A 823 27.86 -8.57 -32.85
CA ASN A 823 29.22 -9.10 -33.09
C ASN A 823 30.34 -8.11 -32.74
N GLN A 824 30.07 -6.80 -32.87
CA GLN A 824 31.02 -5.75 -32.45
C GLN A 824 31.18 -5.69 -30.93
N HIS A 825 30.23 -6.25 -30.18
CA HIS A 825 30.21 -6.26 -28.71
C HIS A 825 30.63 -7.62 -28.14
N ARG A 826 31.63 -8.25 -28.77
CA ARG A 826 32.24 -9.52 -28.32
C ARG A 826 33.64 -9.31 -27.74
N LYS A 827 33.96 -10.03 -26.66
CA LYS A 827 35.31 -10.13 -26.09
C LYS A 827 35.62 -11.60 -25.74
N ASN A 828 36.77 -12.11 -26.14
CA ASN A 828 37.19 -13.52 -25.90
C ASN A 828 36.16 -14.58 -26.34
N GLY A 829 35.44 -14.35 -27.44
CA GLY A 829 34.43 -15.28 -27.96
C GLY A 829 33.07 -15.23 -27.26
N VAL A 830 32.86 -14.28 -26.34
CA VAL A 830 31.61 -14.13 -25.57
C VAL A 830 31.06 -12.71 -25.73
N TRP A 831 29.74 -12.56 -25.87
CA TRP A 831 29.07 -11.26 -25.85
C TRP A 831 28.98 -10.76 -24.41
N PHE A 832 29.32 -9.49 -24.18
CA PHE A 832 29.30 -8.93 -22.82
C PHE A 832 27.96 -8.28 -22.50
N ASP A 833 27.59 -8.39 -21.22
CA ASP A 833 26.54 -7.56 -20.66
C ASP A 833 27.04 -6.12 -20.54
N THR A 834 26.34 -5.21 -21.21
CA THR A 834 26.64 -3.78 -21.29
C THR A 834 26.34 -3.02 -19.99
N ARG A 835 25.81 -3.70 -18.94
CA ARG A 835 25.55 -3.14 -17.61
C ARG A 835 26.80 -2.98 -16.72
N GLY A 836 27.97 -3.52 -17.10
CA GLY A 836 29.27 -3.18 -16.48
C GLY A 836 30.24 -4.36 -16.28
N GLU A 837 31.51 -4.08 -15.95
CA GLU A 837 32.58 -5.10 -15.90
C GLU A 837 32.35 -6.24 -14.90
N LYS A 838 31.64 -6.00 -13.78
CA LYS A 838 31.25 -7.05 -12.82
C LYS A 838 30.21 -8.05 -13.37
N TRP A 839 29.48 -7.70 -14.43
CA TRP A 839 28.48 -8.56 -15.07
C TRP A 839 29.06 -9.45 -16.19
N ILE A 840 30.34 -9.21 -16.56
CA ILE A 840 31.04 -9.90 -17.66
C ILE A 840 31.36 -11.36 -17.35
N GLU A 841 31.38 -11.76 -16.07
CA GLU A 841 31.91 -13.06 -15.65
C GLU A 841 30.85 -14.10 -15.18
N GLN A 842 29.55 -13.77 -15.12
CA GLN A 842 28.61 -14.58 -14.29
C GLN A 842 27.21 -14.94 -14.80
N ASN A 843 26.78 -14.72 -16.07
CA ASN A 843 25.36 -14.94 -16.40
C ASN A 843 25.08 -15.81 -17.64
N THR A 844 24.67 -17.06 -17.40
CA THR A 844 24.19 -18.05 -18.40
C THR A 844 22.67 -18.31 -18.28
N PHE A 845 21.91 -17.39 -17.69
CA PHE A 845 20.48 -17.57 -17.35
C PHE A 845 19.50 -17.12 -18.46
N TYR A 846 18.22 -17.49 -18.36
CA TYR A 846 17.19 -16.99 -19.30
C TYR A 846 17.02 -15.46 -19.21
N CYS A 847 16.84 -14.91 -18.00
CA CYS A 847 16.59 -13.48 -17.79
C CYS A 847 17.75 -12.54 -18.14
N ASN A 848 18.99 -13.00 -17.95
CA ASN A 848 20.19 -12.16 -18.01
C ASN A 848 21.34 -12.79 -18.81
N GLY A 849 21.07 -13.82 -19.62
CA GLY A 849 22.12 -14.62 -20.23
C GLY A 849 21.99 -14.85 -21.73
N LEU A 850 23.08 -15.42 -22.25
CA LEU A 850 23.39 -15.61 -23.67
C LEU A 850 22.67 -16.82 -24.29
N VAL A 851 21.87 -17.56 -23.51
CA VAL A 851 21.16 -18.79 -23.94
C VAL A 851 20.25 -18.52 -25.14
N GLY A 852 19.45 -17.46 -25.08
CA GLY A 852 18.59 -17.09 -26.20
C GLY A 852 19.31 -16.35 -27.34
N MET A 853 20.55 -15.91 -27.14
CA MET A 853 21.39 -15.43 -28.25
C MET A 853 21.78 -16.61 -29.14
N LEU A 854 22.22 -17.72 -28.53
CA LEU A 854 22.62 -18.93 -29.26
C LEU A 854 21.46 -19.53 -30.07
N THR A 855 20.25 -19.48 -29.53
CA THR A 855 19.03 -19.89 -30.20
C THR A 855 18.84 -19.27 -31.58
N HIS A 856 18.88 -17.93 -31.68
CA HIS A 856 18.67 -17.29 -32.98
C HIS A 856 19.93 -17.42 -33.87
N ARG A 857 21.12 -17.55 -33.26
CA ARG A 857 22.36 -17.75 -34.01
C ARG A 857 22.39 -19.09 -34.70
N TYR A 858 22.03 -20.17 -34.01
CA TYR A 858 21.91 -21.48 -34.63
C TYR A 858 20.89 -21.47 -35.78
N LEU A 859 19.72 -20.85 -35.57
CA LEU A 859 18.71 -20.70 -36.64
C LEU A 859 19.26 -20.01 -37.90
N MET A 860 20.23 -19.11 -37.76
CA MET A 860 20.77 -18.30 -38.87
C MET A 860 22.09 -18.83 -39.45
N GLU A 861 22.96 -19.41 -38.62
CA GLU A 861 24.38 -19.69 -38.93
C GLU A 861 24.73 -21.20 -38.87
N GLY A 862 23.93 -22.05 -38.19
CA GLY A 862 24.22 -23.48 -38.01
C GLY A 862 25.32 -23.81 -36.99
N GLU A 863 25.75 -25.08 -36.92
CA GLU A 863 26.72 -25.57 -35.91
C GLU A 863 28.12 -24.93 -36.09
N SER A 864 28.64 -24.26 -35.05
CA SER A 864 29.94 -23.56 -35.09
C SER A 864 30.88 -23.90 -33.92
N PRO A 865 32.22 -23.80 -34.08
CA PRO A 865 33.19 -24.01 -32.99
C PRO A 865 32.95 -23.14 -31.75
N GLU A 866 32.35 -21.97 -31.94
CA GLU A 866 31.98 -21.02 -30.89
C GLU A 866 30.85 -21.55 -29.99
N GLU A 867 29.89 -22.29 -30.56
CA GLU A 867 28.81 -22.93 -29.79
C GLU A 867 29.35 -24.01 -28.86
N LEU A 868 30.32 -24.80 -29.32
CA LEU A 868 30.99 -25.84 -28.52
C LEU A 868 31.76 -25.26 -27.33
N LEU A 869 32.42 -24.11 -27.50
CA LEU A 869 33.12 -23.42 -26.41
C LEU A 869 32.15 -22.90 -25.34
N TYR A 870 30.95 -22.47 -25.75
CA TYR A 870 29.93 -22.02 -24.83
C TYR A 870 29.27 -23.18 -24.07
N PHE A 871 28.99 -24.31 -24.74
CA PHE A 871 28.53 -25.53 -24.06
C PHE A 871 29.51 -25.99 -22.98
N ALA A 872 30.81 -25.88 -23.23
CA ALA A 872 31.83 -26.18 -22.21
C ALA A 872 31.75 -25.24 -20.99
N ARG A 873 31.57 -23.93 -21.19
CA ARG A 873 31.39 -22.97 -20.09
C ARG A 873 30.09 -23.18 -19.31
N LEU A 874 29.00 -23.50 -20.00
CA LEU A 874 27.74 -23.85 -19.34
C LEU A 874 27.93 -25.09 -18.47
N LYS A 875 28.61 -26.12 -18.97
CA LYS A 875 28.93 -27.31 -18.18
C LYS A 875 29.76 -26.97 -16.94
N GLU A 876 30.69 -26.01 -17.02
CA GLU A 876 31.40 -25.49 -15.85
C GLU A 876 30.47 -24.77 -14.87
N GLU A 877 29.55 -23.93 -15.35
CA GLU A 877 28.56 -23.24 -14.51
C GLU A 877 27.58 -24.22 -13.83
N LEU A 878 27.08 -25.22 -14.55
CA LEU A 878 26.17 -26.26 -14.03
C LEU A 878 26.87 -27.20 -13.02
N ASN A 879 28.20 -27.29 -13.05
CA ASN A 879 28.99 -28.07 -12.11
C ASN A 879 29.37 -27.31 -10.82
N LYS A 880 29.04 -26.02 -10.73
CA LYS A 880 29.17 -25.28 -9.46
C LYS A 880 28.15 -25.85 -8.47
N GLU A 881 28.58 -26.05 -7.22
CA GLU A 881 27.81 -26.76 -6.18
C GLU A 881 26.41 -26.19 -5.85
N ARG A 882 26.02 -25.03 -6.42
CA ARG A 882 24.78 -24.31 -6.07
C ARG A 882 24.16 -23.54 -7.27
N VAL A 883 23.31 -24.18 -8.07
CA VAL A 883 22.48 -23.52 -9.11
C VAL A 883 21.01 -23.51 -8.68
N ASP A 884 20.31 -22.39 -8.85
CA ASP A 884 18.85 -22.26 -8.60
C ASP A 884 18.06 -23.25 -9.48
N SER A 885 16.86 -23.69 -9.08
CA SER A 885 16.04 -24.64 -9.86
C SER A 885 15.00 -23.97 -10.76
N CYS A 886 14.73 -22.67 -10.63
CA CYS A 886 13.63 -22.01 -11.32
C CYS A 886 13.81 -21.91 -12.85
N LEU A 887 12.77 -21.46 -13.55
CA LEU A 887 12.79 -21.33 -15.02
C LEU A 887 13.46 -20.03 -15.50
N CYS A 888 13.51 -19.00 -14.66
CA CYS A 888 14.02 -17.67 -15.03
C CYS A 888 15.55 -17.58 -15.00
N HIS A 889 16.15 -18.11 -13.94
CA HIS A 889 17.60 -18.08 -13.74
C HIS A 889 18.10 -19.32 -13.03
N GLY A 890 17.42 -20.44 -13.27
CA GLY A 890 17.79 -21.73 -12.73
C GLY A 890 18.09 -22.78 -13.80
N PHE A 891 18.53 -23.92 -13.30
CA PHE A 891 18.92 -25.10 -14.07
C PHE A 891 17.82 -25.55 -15.03
N LEU A 892 16.57 -25.66 -14.55
CA LEU A 892 15.46 -26.20 -15.33
C LEU A 892 15.13 -25.32 -16.55
N GLY A 893 15.13 -24.00 -16.39
CA GLY A 893 14.88 -23.08 -17.50
C GLY A 893 15.92 -23.18 -18.60
N ASN A 894 17.19 -23.19 -18.22
CA ASN A 894 18.31 -23.37 -19.13
C ASN A 894 18.18 -24.70 -19.88
N MET A 895 18.00 -25.81 -19.17
CA MET A 895 17.92 -27.14 -19.77
C MET A 895 16.71 -27.31 -20.69
N TRP A 896 15.56 -26.72 -20.37
CA TRP A 896 14.37 -26.79 -21.20
C TRP A 896 14.58 -26.08 -22.55
N LEU A 897 15.18 -24.88 -22.52
CA LEU A 897 15.58 -24.18 -23.74
C LEU A 897 16.55 -25.00 -24.57
N TYR A 898 17.63 -25.51 -23.98
CA TYR A 898 18.58 -26.32 -24.74
C TYR A 898 17.93 -27.53 -25.39
N ARG A 899 17.15 -28.31 -24.64
CA ARG A 899 16.46 -29.49 -25.17
C ARG A 899 15.65 -29.14 -26.42
N HIS A 900 14.92 -28.02 -26.41
CA HIS A 900 14.16 -27.57 -27.56
C HIS A 900 15.07 -27.39 -28.80
N PHE A 901 16.23 -26.74 -28.65
CA PHE A 901 17.18 -26.53 -29.75
C PHE A 901 17.83 -27.83 -30.24
N PHE A 902 18.26 -28.71 -29.33
CA PHE A 902 18.86 -29.99 -29.71
C PHE A 902 17.90 -30.89 -30.48
N ILE A 903 16.62 -30.94 -30.08
CA ILE A 903 15.59 -31.72 -30.77
C ILE A 903 15.29 -31.13 -32.15
N HIS A 904 15.14 -29.81 -32.27
CA HIS A 904 14.82 -29.17 -33.55
C HIS A 904 15.95 -29.27 -34.58
N HIS A 905 17.19 -29.47 -34.14
CA HIS A 905 18.37 -29.37 -35.00
C HIS A 905 19.25 -30.62 -35.08
N ASN A 906 18.83 -31.72 -34.45
CA ASN A 906 19.44 -33.05 -34.61
C ASN A 906 20.96 -33.10 -34.29
N ILE A 907 21.39 -32.31 -33.29
CA ILE A 907 22.80 -32.12 -32.93
C ILE A 907 23.33 -33.36 -32.18
N LYS A 908 24.44 -33.94 -32.68
CA LYS A 908 25.03 -35.20 -32.17
C LYS A 908 25.58 -35.13 -30.74
N SER A 909 25.89 -33.94 -30.26
CA SER A 909 26.43 -33.67 -28.92
C SER A 909 25.41 -33.80 -27.78
N TYR A 910 24.13 -34.10 -28.09
CA TYR A 910 23.03 -34.29 -27.14
C TYR A 910 23.31 -35.34 -26.05
N ALA A 911 24.11 -36.36 -26.36
CA ALA A 911 24.47 -37.42 -25.40
C ALA A 911 25.19 -36.89 -24.15
N PHE A 912 26.04 -35.87 -24.28
CA PHE A 912 26.79 -35.30 -23.14
C PHE A 912 25.90 -34.52 -22.17
N LEU A 913 24.84 -33.89 -22.66
CA LEU A 913 23.86 -33.17 -21.84
C LEU A 913 22.90 -34.13 -21.13
N LEU A 914 22.59 -35.28 -21.73
CA LEU A 914 21.83 -36.36 -21.07
C LEU A 914 22.57 -36.90 -19.84
N ASP A 915 23.90 -36.98 -19.88
CA ASP A 915 24.70 -37.42 -18.74
C ASP A 915 24.70 -36.38 -17.60
N ASP A 916 24.88 -35.09 -17.92
CA ASP A 916 24.77 -34.00 -16.92
C ASP A 916 23.34 -33.85 -16.38
N TRP A 917 22.34 -34.13 -17.21
CA TRP A 917 20.91 -34.20 -16.85
C TRP A 917 20.60 -35.34 -15.91
N ASN A 918 21.10 -36.54 -16.20
CA ASN A 918 20.96 -37.70 -15.32
C ASN A 918 21.72 -37.48 -14.01
N ALA A 919 22.89 -36.85 -14.06
CA ALA A 919 23.65 -36.48 -12.86
C ALA A 919 22.91 -35.47 -11.97
N TYR A 920 22.21 -34.49 -12.56
CA TYR A 920 21.33 -33.58 -11.80
C TYR A 920 20.16 -34.33 -11.15
N LEU A 921 19.49 -35.20 -11.92
CA LEU A 921 18.42 -36.07 -11.44
C LEU A 921 18.87 -37.11 -10.40
N ASP A 922 20.14 -37.48 -10.40
CA ASP A 922 20.75 -38.41 -9.44
C ASP A 922 21.22 -37.70 -8.16
N LYS A 923 21.64 -36.43 -8.27
CA LYS A 923 22.06 -35.58 -7.13
C LYS A 923 20.91 -34.96 -6.35
N ARG A 924 19.67 -35.00 -6.88
CA ARG A 924 18.36 -34.57 -6.27
C ARG A 924 18.45 -33.59 -5.10
N THR A 925 19.22 -32.53 -5.27
CA THR A 925 19.27 -31.42 -4.34
C THR A 925 18.57 -30.30 -5.08
N ILE A 926 17.23 -30.26 -4.99
CA ILE A 926 16.55 -29.03 -5.34
C ILE A 926 17.14 -27.98 -4.42
N ASN A 927 17.78 -26.98 -5.02
CA ASN A 927 18.59 -26.06 -4.26
C ASN A 927 17.72 -25.14 -3.39
N GLU A 928 18.30 -24.78 -2.24
CA GLU A 928 17.77 -24.03 -1.10
C GLU A 928 17.00 -22.73 -1.49
N SER A 929 17.43 -22.03 -2.56
CA SER A 929 16.85 -20.74 -2.97
C SER A 929 15.38 -20.78 -3.40
N CYS A 930 14.87 -21.96 -3.82
CA CYS A 930 13.47 -22.15 -4.22
C CYS A 930 12.58 -22.73 -3.12
N LEU A 931 13.12 -23.05 -1.93
CA LEU A 931 12.48 -24.03 -1.04
C LEU A 931 12.47 -23.68 0.44
N GLU A 932 12.76 -22.44 0.81
CA GLU A 932 12.99 -22.06 2.21
C GLU A 932 12.01 -21.03 2.72
N ASP A 933 10.73 -21.31 2.56
CA ASP A 933 9.74 -20.32 2.92
C ASP A 933 8.37 -20.91 3.28
N GLU A 934 7.69 -20.30 4.25
CA GLU A 934 6.25 -20.51 4.43
C GLU A 934 5.40 -19.74 3.41
N PHE A 935 6.05 -18.85 2.65
CA PHE A 935 5.52 -18.14 1.49
C PHE A 935 6.42 -18.33 0.26
N LEU A 936 6.64 -19.58 -0.12
CA LEU A 936 7.39 -19.86 -1.35
C LEU A 936 6.70 -19.20 -2.53
N ASP A 937 7.50 -18.64 -3.44
CA ASP A 937 6.96 -18.15 -4.69
C ASP A 937 6.28 -19.33 -5.42
N VAL A 938 4.97 -19.22 -5.60
CA VAL A 938 4.16 -20.22 -6.30
C VAL A 938 4.18 -19.96 -7.81
N GLY A 939 4.75 -18.83 -8.25
CA GLY A 939 4.86 -18.41 -9.64
C GLY A 939 5.54 -19.41 -10.58
N LEU A 940 5.47 -19.12 -11.88
CA LEU A 940 6.02 -19.98 -12.93
C LEU A 940 7.50 -19.76 -13.16
N MET A 941 7.95 -18.51 -13.21
CA MET A 941 9.31 -18.21 -13.67
C MET A 941 10.32 -18.32 -12.54
N THR A 942 9.95 -17.92 -11.33
CA THR A 942 10.79 -17.90 -10.13
C THR A 942 10.33 -18.86 -9.04
N GLY A 943 9.19 -19.53 -9.24
CA GLY A 943 8.50 -20.28 -8.20
C GLY A 943 8.30 -21.77 -8.47
N LEU A 944 7.62 -22.43 -7.52
CA LEU A 944 7.41 -23.88 -7.49
C LEU A 944 6.62 -24.40 -8.69
N SER A 945 5.68 -23.63 -9.24
CA SER A 945 4.94 -24.03 -10.43
C SER A 945 5.86 -24.22 -11.63
N GLY A 946 6.92 -23.40 -11.72
CA GLY A 946 7.98 -23.53 -12.69
C GLY A 946 8.83 -24.77 -12.52
N VAL A 947 9.19 -25.07 -11.27
CA VAL A 947 9.97 -26.27 -10.94
C VAL A 947 9.21 -27.52 -11.34
N ILE A 948 7.94 -27.63 -10.93
CA ILE A 948 7.07 -28.75 -11.31
C ILE A 948 6.97 -28.87 -12.83
N LEU A 949 6.67 -27.76 -13.52
CA LEU A 949 6.48 -27.80 -14.96
C LEU A 949 7.78 -28.12 -15.71
N GLY A 950 8.92 -27.60 -15.25
CA GLY A 950 10.24 -27.94 -15.75
C GLY A 950 10.50 -29.43 -15.63
N LEU A 951 10.30 -30.01 -14.43
CA LEU A 951 10.42 -31.47 -14.18
C LEU A 951 9.49 -32.29 -15.08
N LEU A 952 8.23 -31.89 -15.24
CA LEU A 952 7.30 -32.56 -16.17
C LEU A 952 7.78 -32.49 -17.61
N ALA A 953 8.31 -31.34 -18.03
CA ALA A 953 8.86 -31.16 -19.36
C ALA A 953 10.15 -31.95 -19.55
N LEU A 954 10.89 -32.27 -18.48
CA LEU A 954 12.00 -33.23 -18.51
C LEU A 954 11.47 -34.64 -18.83
N GLU A 955 10.43 -35.08 -18.13
CA GLU A 955 9.83 -36.41 -18.31
C GLU A 955 9.09 -36.58 -19.65
N ASN A 956 8.47 -35.52 -20.16
CA ASN A 956 7.62 -35.58 -21.35
C ASN A 956 8.01 -34.54 -22.43
N PRO A 957 8.68 -34.96 -23.53
CA PRO A 957 9.07 -34.05 -24.62
C PRO A 957 7.90 -33.36 -25.34
N ASN A 958 6.67 -33.86 -25.18
CA ASN A 958 5.51 -33.30 -25.87
C ASN A 958 4.94 -32.05 -25.17
N ILE A 959 5.47 -31.67 -24.00
CA ILE A 959 5.11 -30.41 -23.37
C ILE A 959 5.79 -29.27 -24.16
N PRO A 960 5.03 -28.32 -24.72
CA PRO A 960 5.59 -27.22 -25.50
C PRO A 960 6.49 -26.36 -24.64
N ASN A 961 7.54 -25.78 -25.24
CA ASN A 961 8.44 -24.91 -24.52
C ASN A 961 7.78 -23.56 -24.23
N ILE A 962 7.35 -23.39 -22.99
CA ILE A 962 6.69 -22.16 -22.53
C ILE A 962 7.60 -20.93 -22.56
N LEU A 963 8.93 -21.12 -22.51
CA LEU A 963 9.91 -20.02 -22.54
C LEU A 963 10.02 -19.38 -23.93
N LEU A 964 9.48 -20.05 -24.96
CA LEU A 964 9.42 -19.62 -26.35
C LEU A 964 7.97 -19.44 -26.84
N PHE A 965 6.98 -19.58 -25.94
CA PHE A 965 5.55 -19.51 -26.24
C PHE A 965 5.07 -20.51 -27.30
N ASP A 966 5.58 -21.74 -27.27
CA ASP A 966 5.16 -22.85 -28.16
C ASP A 966 3.75 -23.39 -27.79
N LEU A 967 3.09 -24.09 -28.73
CA LEU A 967 1.68 -24.54 -28.65
C LEU A 967 1.40 -25.99 -29.08
#